data_AF-A0A0D9XE42-F1
#
_entry.id   AF-A0A0D9XE42-F1
#
_cell.length_a   1.000
_cell.length_b   1.000
_cell.length_c   1.000
_cell.angle_alpha   90.00
_cell.angle_beta   90.00
_cell.angle_gamma   90.00
#
_symmetry.space_group_name_H-M   'P 1'
#
loop_
_entity.id
_entity.type
_entity.pdbx_description
1 polymer ?
#
loop_
_entity_poly.entity_id
_entity_poly.type
_entity_poly.pdbx_seq_one_letter_code
_entity_poly.pdbx_strand_id
1 'polypeptide(L)'
;MVETAAGGGGGGAVTCSPRASAASSPRAAAARGGAHHHRRWAAISPSFRAVLLVLWLVGFALVFLWQSTSVGRARLYTRSPLPLPNRGAVPSSGQAAAAAATMGQWVAAAPVYDLREFGGVGDGRTLNTAAFVAAVASIAERGGGWLVVPAGRWLTAPFNLTSRMTLFLAAGAEILGIQDERYWPLMSPLPSYGYGREHKGPRYGSLIHGQDLKDVTITGHNGTINGQGQSWWIKFRKKILNHTRGPLVQLMRSSNITISNITLRDSPFWTLHTYDCKNVTISETTILAPIAGAPNTDGIDPDSCENVVIKNCYISVGDDGIAIKSGWDQFGIAYGRPSTNITIQNVTIRSMVSAGVSIGSEMSGGVSNVLVENVHIWDSRRGVRIKTAPGRGAYVSNIVYRNITLERVRVGIVIKTDYNEHPDEGFDPKAVPIIENISYTSIHGHGVRVPVRIQGSAEIPVKNVTFHDMSVGLVDRKHHVFQCSFVQGQVIGYVFPVPCKNLDLYNERQELLFTFFTISGSDPELLRWFAQAELMHSRWAMLAVSGILIPELLQKWGFMEDFSWIDAGAREYFADPWTLFVSQMALMGWVEGRRWADYLNPGCVDIEPRLPNRKNPVPDVGYPGGLWFDWANWGRGSPEPVMVLRTKEIKNGRLAMLAFVGFWFQAVYTGDGPIDNLLDHLADPGHCNIFSAFTSH
;
A
#
# COMPACT_ATOMS: atom_id res chain seq x y z
N MET A 1 36.12 -17.51 -54.51
CA MET A 1 35.38 -17.07 -55.72
C MET A 1 34.95 -15.64 -55.42
N VAL A 2 35.74 -14.60 -55.74
CA VAL A 2 36.03 -14.02 -57.10
C VAL A 2 34.69 -13.57 -57.70
N GLU A 3 34.37 -12.28 -57.98
CA GLU A 3 35.04 -11.20 -58.74
C GLU A 3 34.19 -9.90 -58.53
N THR A 4 34.67 -8.75 -58.04
CA THR A 4 35.24 -7.54 -58.71
C THR A 4 34.47 -6.89 -59.88
N ALA A 5 34.24 -5.56 -59.75
CA ALA A 5 34.45 -4.44 -60.71
C ALA A 5 33.36 -3.35 -60.51
N ALA A 6 33.54 -2.03 -60.34
CA ALA A 6 34.55 -0.99 -60.64
C ALA A 6 33.94 0.10 -61.58
N GLY A 7 34.16 1.38 -61.23
CA GLY A 7 33.96 2.57 -62.07
C GLY A 7 32.69 3.38 -61.75
N GLY A 8 32.67 4.70 -61.50
CA GLY A 8 33.67 5.76 -61.61
C GLY A 8 33.11 6.97 -62.38
N GLY A 9 33.05 8.15 -61.74
CA GLY A 9 33.28 9.44 -62.43
C GLY A 9 32.14 10.47 -62.54
N GLY A 10 32.42 11.69 -62.03
CA GLY A 10 31.92 13.01 -62.50
C GLY A 10 30.55 13.44 -61.96
N GLY A 11 30.29 14.65 -61.47
CA GLY A 11 30.97 15.94 -61.53
C GLY A 11 29.87 17.02 -61.55
N GLY A 12 29.98 18.09 -60.76
CA GLY A 12 29.07 19.24 -60.87
C GLY A 12 28.72 19.93 -59.55
N ALA A 13 29.63 20.77 -59.05
CA ALA A 13 29.33 21.80 -58.07
C ALA A 13 28.90 23.08 -58.80
N VAL A 14 27.83 23.73 -58.34
CA VAL A 14 27.49 25.11 -58.72
C VAL A 14 27.30 25.92 -57.45
N THR A 15 28.27 26.80 -57.20
CA THR A 15 28.23 27.91 -56.26
C THR A 15 27.78 29.17 -57.00
N CYS A 16 27.05 30.06 -56.33
CA CYS A 16 27.03 31.49 -56.68
C CYS A 16 26.76 32.32 -55.42
N SER A 17 27.75 33.13 -55.05
CA SER A 17 27.76 34.13 -53.98
C SER A 17 27.34 35.51 -54.53
N PRO A 18 27.04 36.52 -53.69
CA PRO A 18 26.29 37.72 -54.04
C PRO A 18 27.19 38.88 -54.49
N ARG A 19 26.61 39.89 -55.13
CA ARG A 19 27.28 41.18 -55.39
C ARG A 19 26.38 42.34 -54.99
N ALA A 20 26.88 43.13 -54.04
CA ALA A 20 26.38 44.44 -53.67
C ALA A 20 26.94 45.52 -54.62
N SER A 21 26.20 46.62 -54.79
CA SER A 21 26.74 47.90 -55.21
C SER A 21 26.00 49.04 -54.51
N ALA A 22 26.78 50.01 -54.05
CA ALA A 22 26.47 51.07 -53.11
C ALA A 22 26.19 52.43 -53.79
N ALA A 23 26.04 53.45 -52.93
CA ALA A 23 26.13 54.91 -53.15
C ALA A 23 24.81 55.58 -53.63
N SER A 24 24.38 56.76 -53.15
CA SER A 24 25.04 57.83 -52.39
C SER A 24 24.01 58.82 -51.77
N SER A 25 24.48 59.48 -50.72
CA SER A 25 23.92 60.50 -49.79
C SER A 25 23.54 61.89 -50.38
N PRO A 26 23.41 63.02 -49.63
CA PRO A 26 22.58 63.39 -48.44
C PRO A 26 21.99 64.83 -48.52
N ARG A 27 21.44 65.33 -47.40
CA ARG A 27 21.32 66.73 -46.88
C ARG A 27 19.86 67.15 -46.61
N ALA A 28 19.51 68.04 -45.69
CA ALA A 28 20.05 68.54 -44.42
C ALA A 28 19.00 69.54 -43.87
N ALA A 29 19.04 69.76 -42.54
CA ALA A 29 18.71 71.01 -41.84
C ALA A 29 17.23 71.48 -41.66
N ALA A 30 16.78 71.32 -40.41
CA ALA A 30 16.42 72.39 -39.45
C ALA A 30 15.45 73.54 -39.84
N ALA A 31 14.41 73.75 -39.01
CA ALA A 31 14.12 75.04 -38.38
C ALA A 31 13.08 74.93 -37.25
N ARG A 32 13.27 75.81 -36.25
CA ARG A 32 12.51 76.01 -35.00
C ARG A 32 11.25 76.87 -35.22
N GLY A 33 10.30 76.82 -34.28
CA GLY A 33 9.53 78.02 -33.91
C GLY A 33 8.15 77.81 -33.30
N GLY A 34 7.99 78.23 -32.03
CA GLY A 34 6.88 79.11 -31.63
C GLY A 34 5.60 78.49 -31.07
N ALA A 35 5.37 78.74 -29.78
CA ALA A 35 4.17 78.40 -29.01
C ALA A 35 2.95 79.29 -29.35
N HIS A 36 1.73 78.81 -29.10
CA HIS A 36 0.70 79.54 -28.34
C HIS A 36 -0.47 78.62 -27.92
N HIS A 37 -0.90 78.79 -26.67
CA HIS A 37 -1.99 78.12 -25.98
C HIS A 37 -3.36 78.23 -26.67
N HIS A 38 -4.15 77.15 -26.62
CA HIS A 38 -5.53 77.20 -26.08
C HIS A 38 -5.97 75.80 -25.61
N ARG A 39 -6.30 75.70 -24.31
CA ARG A 39 -6.99 74.56 -23.71
C ARG A 39 -8.37 74.38 -24.38
N ARG A 40 -8.62 73.20 -24.95
CA ARG A 40 -9.97 72.63 -25.05
C ARG A 40 -9.92 71.23 -24.45
N TRP A 41 -10.70 71.04 -23.40
CA TRP A 41 -11.01 69.74 -22.84
C TRP A 41 -11.84 68.97 -23.86
N ALA A 42 -11.25 67.95 -24.47
CA ALA A 42 -12.00 66.94 -25.22
C ALA A 42 -12.34 65.81 -24.25
N ALA A 43 -13.62 65.72 -23.88
CA ALA A 43 -14.16 64.53 -23.23
C ALA A 43 -13.99 63.36 -24.20
N ILE A 44 -13.07 62.45 -23.89
CA ILE A 44 -12.96 61.17 -24.58
C ILE A 44 -14.06 60.29 -23.99
N SER A 45 -15.20 60.20 -24.68
CA SER A 45 -16.15 59.13 -24.42
C SER A 45 -15.46 57.80 -24.73
N PRO A 46 -15.31 56.88 -23.77
CA PRO A 46 -14.75 55.57 -24.08
C PRO A 46 -15.67 54.90 -25.10
N SER A 47 -15.09 54.32 -26.16
CA SER A 47 -15.86 53.54 -27.12
C SER A 47 -16.63 52.45 -26.35
N PHE A 48 -17.87 52.19 -26.77
CA PHE A 48 -18.72 51.14 -26.18
C PHE A 48 -17.98 49.79 -26.02
N ARG A 49 -17.02 49.52 -26.91
CA ARG A 49 -16.11 48.35 -26.88
C ARG A 49 -15.14 48.35 -25.70
N ALA A 50 -14.60 49.50 -25.29
CA ALA A 50 -13.72 49.60 -24.13
C ALA A 50 -14.49 49.45 -22.80
N VAL A 51 -15.72 49.96 -22.74
CA VAL A 51 -16.61 49.78 -21.57
C VAL A 51 -17.03 48.32 -21.43
N LEU A 52 -17.39 47.65 -22.53
CA LEU A 52 -17.73 46.23 -22.53
C LEU A 52 -16.55 45.32 -22.17
N LEU A 53 -15.33 45.63 -22.63
CA LEU A 53 -14.14 44.85 -22.29
C LEU A 53 -13.78 44.96 -20.79
N VAL A 54 -13.93 46.15 -20.21
CA VAL A 54 -13.72 46.37 -18.77
C VAL A 54 -14.83 45.70 -17.95
N LEU A 55 -16.09 45.81 -18.35
CA LEU A 55 -17.21 45.11 -17.69
C LEU A 55 -17.06 43.59 -17.79
N TRP A 56 -16.52 43.07 -18.89
CA TRP A 56 -16.23 41.66 -19.08
C TRP A 56 -15.07 41.19 -18.21
N LEU A 57 -13.96 41.93 -18.14
CA LEU A 57 -12.82 41.60 -17.26
C LEU A 57 -13.21 41.67 -15.78
N VAL A 58 -14.03 42.64 -15.39
CA VAL A 58 -14.56 42.76 -14.02
C VAL A 58 -15.56 41.64 -13.73
N GLY A 59 -16.48 41.32 -14.65
CA GLY A 59 -17.41 40.20 -14.51
C GLY A 59 -16.70 38.85 -14.43
N PHE A 60 -15.67 38.64 -15.26
CA PHE A 60 -14.85 37.43 -15.29
C PHE A 60 -14.03 37.29 -14.00
N ALA A 61 -13.39 38.36 -13.51
CA ALA A 61 -12.70 38.35 -12.23
C ALA A 61 -13.65 38.14 -11.04
N LEU A 62 -14.88 38.68 -11.09
CA LEU A 62 -15.90 38.48 -10.06
C LEU A 62 -16.44 37.04 -10.04
N VAL A 63 -16.48 36.34 -11.18
CA VAL A 63 -16.84 34.91 -11.23
C VAL A 63 -15.76 34.04 -10.55
N PHE A 64 -14.47 34.38 -10.71
CA PHE A 64 -13.38 33.71 -9.99
C PHE A 64 -13.31 34.08 -8.50
N LEU A 65 -13.62 35.32 -8.13
CA LEU A 65 -13.74 35.77 -6.73
C LEU A 65 -14.99 35.23 -6.02
N TRP A 66 -16.06 34.93 -6.76
CA TRP A 66 -17.27 34.28 -6.25
C TRP A 66 -17.08 32.78 -6.03
N GLN A 67 -16.30 32.10 -6.88
CA GLN A 67 -15.90 30.71 -6.64
C GLN A 67 -14.94 30.54 -5.44
N SER A 68 -14.19 31.58 -5.07
CA SER A 68 -13.26 31.51 -3.93
C SER A 68 -13.86 31.89 -2.57
N THR A 69 -15.18 32.15 -2.44
CA THR A 69 -15.78 32.65 -1.19
C THR A 69 -16.98 31.86 -0.64
N SER A 70 -17.33 30.71 -1.20
CA SER A 70 -18.44 29.88 -0.68
C SER A 70 -18.03 28.58 0.04
N VAL A 71 -16.74 28.34 0.31
CA VAL A 71 -16.31 27.31 1.28
C VAL A 71 -15.10 27.82 2.08
N GLY A 72 -15.33 28.11 3.35
CA GLY A 72 -14.28 28.08 4.37
C GLY A 72 -13.83 29.43 4.94
N ARG A 73 -14.60 29.99 5.88
CA ARG A 73 -14.02 30.72 7.03
C ARG A 73 -15.01 30.85 8.19
N ALA A 74 -14.92 29.94 9.16
CA ALA A 74 -15.16 30.24 10.57
C ALA A 74 -14.68 29.07 11.47
N ARG A 75 -13.41 29.09 11.85
CA ARG A 75 -12.98 28.97 13.26
C ARG A 75 -11.50 29.33 13.37
N LEU A 76 -11.31 30.56 13.85
CA LEU A 76 -10.04 31.15 14.24
C LEU A 76 -9.47 30.38 15.44
N TYR A 77 -8.28 29.81 15.28
CA TYR A 77 -7.36 29.59 16.39
C TYR A 77 -6.68 30.92 16.69
N THR A 78 -7.00 31.52 17.83
CA THR A 78 -6.07 32.39 18.55
C THR A 78 -5.22 31.50 19.44
N ARG A 79 -3.92 31.37 19.13
CA ARG A 79 -2.93 30.89 20.09
C ARG A 79 -1.81 31.91 20.18
N SER A 80 -1.72 32.53 21.35
CA SER A 80 -0.60 33.33 21.83
C SER A 80 0.70 32.51 21.83
N PRO A 81 1.87 33.15 21.72
CA PRO A 81 3.15 32.45 21.79
C PRO A 81 3.42 31.98 23.23
N LEU A 82 3.72 30.70 23.40
CA LEU A 82 4.28 30.15 24.63
C LEU A 82 5.76 29.75 24.41
N PRO A 83 6.58 29.79 25.46
CA PRO A 83 8.02 29.97 25.38
C PRO A 83 8.76 28.65 25.13
N LEU A 84 9.99 28.78 24.64
CA LEU A 84 10.99 27.74 24.52
C LEU A 84 11.19 26.97 25.83
N PRO A 85 11.36 25.63 25.79
CA PRO A 85 11.78 24.89 26.97
C PRO A 85 13.22 25.25 27.32
N ASN A 86 13.38 25.65 28.57
CA ASN A 86 14.65 25.86 29.24
C ASN A 86 15.55 24.64 29.08
N ARG A 87 16.79 24.86 28.66
CA ARG A 87 17.89 23.90 28.82
C ARG A 87 18.10 23.67 30.32
N GLY A 88 17.55 22.57 30.82
CA GLY A 88 17.86 22.07 32.16
C GLY A 88 19.34 21.75 32.26
N ALA A 89 19.97 22.29 33.29
CA ALA A 89 21.37 22.15 33.60
C ALA A 89 21.79 20.67 33.71
N VAL A 90 22.95 20.38 33.13
CA VAL A 90 23.76 19.20 33.41
C VAL A 90 24.02 19.15 34.93
N PRO A 91 23.74 18.04 35.63
CA PRO A 91 24.19 17.88 37.00
C PRO A 91 25.71 17.82 37.00
N SER A 92 26.34 18.72 37.77
CA SER A 92 27.77 18.71 38.01
C SER A 92 28.22 17.38 38.63
N SER A 93 29.46 17.03 38.35
CA SER A 93 30.23 15.83 38.70
C SER A 93 30.37 15.51 40.20
N GLY A 94 29.51 16.04 41.08
CA GLY A 94 29.53 15.81 42.53
C GLY A 94 28.43 14.91 43.08
N GLN A 95 27.40 14.57 42.30
CA GLN A 95 26.25 13.75 42.78
C GLN A 95 26.30 12.28 42.31
N ALA A 96 27.19 11.94 41.36
CA ALA A 96 27.48 10.56 40.99
C ALA A 96 28.37 9.83 42.04
N ALA A 97 29.09 10.58 42.87
CA ALA A 97 29.97 10.01 43.90
C ALA A 97 29.22 9.56 45.17
N ALA A 98 28.03 10.13 45.44
CA ALA A 98 27.21 9.75 46.60
C ALA A 98 26.38 8.47 46.38
N ALA A 99 26.06 8.14 45.12
CA ALA A 99 25.40 6.88 44.74
C ALA A 99 26.39 5.71 44.61
N ALA A 100 27.68 5.99 44.37
CA ALA A 100 28.73 4.98 44.32
C ALA A 100 29.16 4.49 45.73
N ALA A 101 28.94 5.30 46.77
CA ALA A 101 29.31 4.98 48.15
C ALA A 101 28.31 4.07 48.88
N THR A 102 27.16 3.74 48.26
CA THR A 102 26.17 2.77 48.77
C THR A 102 26.20 1.42 48.05
N MET A 103 27.15 1.22 47.11
CA MET A 103 27.45 -0.10 46.49
C MET A 103 28.49 -0.91 47.26
N GLY A 104 28.60 -0.65 48.57
CA GLY A 104 29.40 -1.46 49.50
C GLY A 104 28.55 -2.53 50.18
N GLN A 105 27.85 -3.38 49.42
CA GLN A 105 27.22 -4.57 49.97
C GLN A 105 27.52 -5.75 49.06
N TRP A 106 28.28 -6.68 49.61
CA TRP A 106 28.58 -8.01 49.09
C TRP A 106 27.31 -8.63 48.49
N VAL A 107 27.18 -8.61 47.16
CA VAL A 107 26.21 -9.48 46.47
C VAL A 107 26.75 -10.89 46.65
N ALA A 108 26.27 -11.59 47.68
CA ALA A 108 26.44 -13.03 47.76
C ALA A 108 26.02 -13.62 46.40
N ALA A 109 26.87 -14.45 45.80
CA ALA A 109 26.56 -15.09 44.54
C ALA A 109 25.18 -15.76 44.65
N ALA A 110 24.32 -15.54 43.65
CA ALA A 110 22.97 -16.09 43.66
C ALA A 110 23.02 -17.61 43.92
N PRO A 111 22.18 -18.16 44.82
CA PRO A 111 22.22 -19.58 45.15
C PRO A 111 22.04 -20.44 43.91
N VAL A 112 22.84 -21.51 43.79
CA VAL A 112 22.79 -22.46 42.66
C VAL A 112 22.22 -23.78 43.17
N TYR A 113 21.27 -24.32 42.42
CA TYR A 113 20.52 -25.53 42.72
C TYR A 113 20.69 -26.51 41.56
N ASP A 114 21.24 -27.69 41.83
CA ASP A 114 21.35 -28.74 40.82
C ASP A 114 20.09 -29.61 40.84
N LEU A 115 19.46 -29.84 39.68
CA LEU A 115 18.23 -30.61 39.59
C LEU A 115 18.34 -32.03 40.22
N ARG A 116 19.55 -32.62 40.25
CA ARG A 116 19.81 -33.93 40.88
C ARG A 116 19.64 -33.91 42.40
N GLU A 117 19.89 -32.78 43.04
CA GLU A 117 19.72 -32.60 44.49
C GLU A 117 18.25 -32.70 44.91
N PHE A 118 17.33 -32.50 43.96
CA PHE A 118 15.89 -32.63 44.13
C PHE A 118 15.35 -33.99 43.67
N GLY A 119 16.23 -34.98 43.48
CA GLY A 119 15.86 -36.33 43.05
C GLY A 119 15.68 -36.49 41.54
N GLY A 120 16.13 -35.52 40.74
CA GLY A 120 16.07 -35.61 39.29
C GLY A 120 17.00 -36.71 38.73
N VAL A 121 16.52 -37.45 37.72
CA VAL A 121 17.24 -38.49 36.99
C VAL A 121 17.18 -38.21 35.47
N GLY A 122 18.34 -37.97 34.87
CA GLY A 122 18.50 -37.58 33.45
C GLY A 122 18.55 -38.75 32.45
N ASP A 123 17.71 -39.79 32.64
CA ASP A 123 17.70 -41.03 31.83
C ASP A 123 16.74 -40.99 30.61
N GLY A 124 15.97 -39.92 30.47
CA GLY A 124 14.94 -39.74 29.44
C GLY A 124 13.65 -40.53 29.67
N ARG A 125 13.47 -41.14 30.84
CA ARG A 125 12.35 -42.03 31.18
C ARG A 125 11.70 -41.67 32.51
N THR A 126 12.49 -41.31 33.50
CA THR A 126 12.03 -40.89 34.82
C THR A 126 11.28 -39.56 34.72
N LEU A 127 10.08 -39.49 35.31
CA LEU A 127 9.28 -38.27 35.30
C LEU A 127 9.79 -37.30 36.38
N ASN A 128 10.53 -36.28 35.96
CA ASN A 128 11.26 -35.34 36.82
C ASN A 128 10.43 -34.16 37.31
N THR A 129 9.11 -34.16 37.10
CA THR A 129 8.24 -33.02 37.41
C THR A 129 8.30 -32.63 38.89
N ALA A 130 8.32 -33.60 39.79
CA ALA A 130 8.47 -33.33 41.23
C ALA A 130 9.80 -32.65 41.56
N ALA A 131 10.90 -33.06 40.90
CA ALA A 131 12.22 -32.46 41.09
C ALA A 131 12.25 -31.01 40.60
N PHE A 132 11.70 -30.72 39.41
CA PHE A 132 11.58 -29.35 38.90
C PHE A 132 10.74 -28.46 39.83
N VAL A 133 9.57 -28.93 40.26
CA VAL A 133 8.67 -28.18 41.15
C VAL A 133 9.34 -27.90 42.49
N ALA A 134 10.01 -28.88 43.09
CA ALA A 134 10.71 -28.71 44.37
C ALA A 134 11.89 -27.73 44.25
N ALA A 135 12.64 -27.79 43.16
CA ALA A 135 13.74 -26.86 42.90
C ALA A 135 13.26 -25.42 42.73
N VAL A 136 12.19 -25.20 41.94
CA VAL A 136 11.60 -23.87 41.75
C VAL A 136 11.02 -23.33 43.06
N ALA A 137 10.35 -24.17 43.85
CA ALA A 137 9.83 -23.78 45.17
C ALA A 137 10.97 -23.31 46.09
N SER A 138 12.09 -24.04 46.14
CA SER A 138 13.25 -23.65 46.94
C SER A 138 13.86 -22.32 46.49
N ILE A 139 13.96 -22.09 45.17
CA ILE A 139 14.40 -20.80 44.61
C ILE A 139 13.47 -19.65 45.03
N ALA A 140 12.15 -19.88 44.95
CA ALA A 140 11.16 -18.88 45.32
C ALA A 140 11.26 -18.49 46.80
N GLU A 141 11.38 -19.49 47.69
CA GLU A 141 11.51 -19.30 49.15
C GLU A 141 12.78 -18.52 49.53
N ARG A 142 13.89 -18.74 48.80
CA ARG A 142 15.16 -18.04 49.06
C ARG A 142 15.32 -16.73 48.30
N GLY A 143 14.27 -16.26 47.65
CA GLY A 143 14.22 -14.96 47.00
C GLY A 143 14.92 -14.88 45.63
N GLY A 144 15.33 -16.01 45.05
CA GLY A 144 15.96 -16.10 43.73
C GLY A 144 17.13 -17.08 43.69
N GLY A 145 17.60 -17.39 42.48
CA GLY A 145 18.67 -18.37 42.29
C GLY A 145 18.70 -19.01 40.92
N TRP A 146 19.65 -19.93 40.73
CA TRP A 146 19.89 -20.67 39.50
C TRP A 146 19.42 -22.11 39.65
N LEU A 147 18.55 -22.58 38.78
CA LEU A 147 18.29 -24.00 38.59
C LEU A 147 19.17 -24.51 37.44
N VAL A 148 20.15 -25.33 37.76
CA VAL A 148 21.04 -25.99 36.79
C VAL A 148 20.45 -27.34 36.42
N VAL A 149 20.21 -27.52 35.13
CA VAL A 149 19.87 -28.81 34.51
C VAL A 149 21.14 -29.37 33.87
N PRO A 150 21.77 -30.41 34.45
CA PRO A 150 23.02 -30.95 33.94
C PRO A 150 22.81 -31.77 32.66
N ALA A 151 23.92 -32.19 32.05
CA ALA A 151 23.88 -33.09 30.89
C ALA A 151 23.03 -34.34 31.18
N GLY A 152 22.18 -34.73 30.24
CA GLY A 152 21.20 -35.79 30.42
C GLY A 152 19.86 -35.47 29.76
N ARG A 153 18.95 -36.44 29.79
CA ARG A 153 17.61 -36.32 29.20
C ARG A 153 16.57 -36.30 30.31
N TRP A 154 15.84 -35.21 30.46
CA TRP A 154 15.00 -34.91 31.62
C TRP A 154 13.53 -34.89 31.22
N LEU A 155 12.87 -36.05 31.26
CA LEU A 155 11.44 -36.14 30.97
C LEU A 155 10.63 -35.44 32.06
N THR A 156 9.74 -34.53 31.68
CA THR A 156 8.86 -33.82 32.61
C THR A 156 7.51 -33.50 31.99
N ALA A 157 6.47 -33.51 32.84
CA ALA A 157 5.24 -32.76 32.62
C ALA A 157 5.48 -31.24 32.78
N PRO A 158 4.51 -30.41 32.39
CA PRO A 158 4.57 -28.96 32.60
C PRO A 158 4.94 -28.53 34.01
N PHE A 159 5.77 -27.50 34.14
CA PHE A 159 6.11 -26.87 35.41
C PHE A 159 6.22 -25.35 35.28
N ASN A 160 6.01 -24.65 36.39
CA ASN A 160 6.03 -23.19 36.45
C ASN A 160 7.40 -22.68 36.90
N LEU A 161 7.79 -21.52 36.39
CA LEU A 161 8.91 -20.71 36.83
C LEU A 161 8.47 -19.74 37.95
N THR A 162 9.44 -19.13 38.63
CA THR A 162 9.27 -18.09 39.66
C THR A 162 10.08 -16.84 39.34
N SER A 163 9.84 -15.74 40.05
CA SER A 163 10.59 -14.49 39.86
C SER A 163 12.05 -14.60 40.36
N ARG A 164 12.95 -13.80 39.79
CA ARG A 164 14.39 -13.74 40.13
C ARG A 164 15.09 -15.09 39.99
N MET A 165 14.71 -15.88 38.98
CA MET A 165 15.31 -17.18 38.72
C MET A 165 16.05 -17.22 37.38
N THR A 166 17.09 -18.04 37.35
CA THR A 166 17.77 -18.48 36.13
C THR A 166 17.55 -19.97 35.94
N LEU A 167 16.88 -20.38 34.86
CA LEU A 167 16.90 -21.77 34.40
C LEU A 167 18.10 -21.94 33.48
N PHE A 168 19.12 -22.68 33.93
CA PHE A 168 20.37 -22.89 33.21
C PHE A 168 20.46 -24.32 32.66
N LEU A 169 20.55 -24.49 31.34
CA LEU A 169 20.72 -25.79 30.71
C LEU A 169 22.19 -26.01 30.30
N ALA A 170 22.86 -26.97 30.95
CA ALA A 170 24.22 -27.30 30.63
C ALA A 170 24.36 -27.89 29.21
N ALA A 171 25.59 -27.91 28.68
CA ALA A 171 25.86 -28.58 27.41
C ALA A 171 25.45 -30.06 27.49
N GLY A 172 24.68 -30.53 26.51
CA GLY A 172 24.14 -31.89 26.50
C GLY A 172 22.92 -32.11 27.41
N ALA A 173 22.38 -31.08 28.07
CA ALA A 173 21.10 -31.16 28.75
C ALA A 173 19.94 -31.12 27.73
N GLU A 174 18.97 -32.01 27.88
CA GLU A 174 17.75 -32.04 27.07
C GLU A 174 16.53 -32.20 27.99
N ILE A 175 15.71 -31.15 28.14
CA ILE A 175 14.39 -31.25 28.79
C ILE A 175 13.42 -31.83 27.77
N LEU A 176 12.73 -32.91 28.13
CA LEU A 176 11.78 -33.63 27.28
C LEU A 176 10.35 -33.43 27.79
N GLY A 177 9.46 -32.89 26.95
CA GLY A 177 8.04 -32.78 27.26
C GLY A 177 7.32 -34.11 27.16
N ILE A 178 6.62 -34.52 28.23
CA ILE A 178 5.81 -35.73 28.21
C ILE A 178 4.72 -35.66 27.12
N GLN A 179 4.55 -36.75 26.37
CA GLN A 179 3.63 -36.82 25.23
C GLN A 179 2.17 -37.08 25.62
N ASP A 180 1.92 -37.51 26.85
CA ASP A 180 0.59 -37.82 27.37
C ASP A 180 -0.10 -36.53 27.84
N GLU A 181 -1.11 -36.09 27.09
CA GLU A 181 -1.85 -34.86 27.35
C GLU A 181 -2.57 -34.82 28.71
N ARG A 182 -2.77 -35.96 29.37
CA ARG A 182 -3.39 -36.01 30.71
C ARG A 182 -2.53 -35.33 31.78
N TYR A 183 -1.22 -35.21 31.54
CA TYR A 183 -0.29 -34.51 32.42
C TYR A 183 -0.20 -33.01 32.14
N TRP A 184 -0.85 -32.52 31.07
CA TRP A 184 -0.79 -31.12 30.69
C TRP A 184 -2.00 -30.37 31.27
N PRO A 185 -1.79 -29.37 32.15
CA PRO A 185 -2.88 -28.70 32.82
C PRO A 185 -3.71 -27.91 31.81
N LEU A 186 -5.03 -27.86 32.01
CA LEU A 186 -5.90 -26.98 31.26
C LEU A 186 -5.85 -25.58 31.85
N MET A 187 -5.65 -24.60 30.97
CA MET A 187 -5.68 -23.18 31.28
C MET A 187 -6.84 -22.51 30.55
N SER A 188 -7.33 -21.41 31.10
CA SER A 188 -8.25 -20.53 30.39
C SER A 188 -7.65 -20.06 29.06
N PRO A 189 -8.51 -19.70 28.08
CA PRO A 189 -8.09 -18.94 26.90
C PRO A 189 -7.22 -17.73 27.26
N LEU A 190 -6.43 -17.29 26.29
CA LEU A 190 -5.73 -16.01 26.44
C LEU A 190 -6.78 -14.88 26.56
N PRO A 191 -6.63 -13.94 27.51
CA PRO A 191 -7.58 -12.85 27.70
C PRO A 191 -7.89 -12.08 26.40
N SER A 192 -6.89 -11.89 25.52
CA SER A 192 -7.05 -11.17 24.26
C SER A 192 -7.56 -12.02 23.08
N TYR A 193 -7.93 -13.29 23.28
CA TYR A 193 -8.38 -14.20 22.22
C TYR A 193 -9.80 -14.74 22.41
N GLY A 194 -10.32 -14.70 23.64
CA GLY A 194 -11.65 -15.24 24.00
C GLY A 194 -11.74 -16.78 24.02
N TYR A 195 -11.12 -17.46 23.06
CA TYR A 195 -11.04 -18.92 22.95
C TYR A 195 -9.61 -19.40 22.74
N GLY A 196 -9.41 -20.73 22.81
CA GLY A 196 -8.21 -21.33 22.27
C GLY A 196 -8.14 -21.17 20.74
N ARG A 197 -6.92 -20.96 20.22
CA ARG A 197 -6.68 -20.68 18.79
C ARG A 197 -7.15 -21.78 17.84
N GLU A 198 -7.29 -23.01 18.33
CA GLU A 198 -7.66 -24.20 17.55
C GLU A 198 -9.04 -24.75 17.92
N HIS A 199 -9.46 -24.53 19.16
CA HIS A 199 -10.68 -25.08 19.75
C HIS A 199 -11.30 -24.07 20.71
N LYS A 200 -12.64 -24.01 20.71
CA LYS A 200 -13.40 -23.28 21.72
C LYS A 200 -13.19 -23.90 23.11
N GLY A 201 -13.15 -23.06 24.14
CA GLY A 201 -12.92 -23.48 25.52
C GLY A 201 -11.44 -23.41 25.92
N PRO A 202 -11.04 -24.15 26.97
CA PRO A 202 -9.69 -24.07 27.53
C PRO A 202 -8.61 -24.59 26.57
N ARG A 203 -7.37 -24.35 26.93
CA ARG A 203 -6.16 -24.78 26.21
C ARG A 203 -5.26 -25.59 27.14
N TYR A 204 -4.42 -26.45 26.58
CA TYR A 204 -3.31 -27.02 27.34
C TYR A 204 -2.31 -25.91 27.72
N GLY A 205 -1.71 -26.00 28.91
CA GLY A 205 -0.64 -25.13 29.38
C GLY A 205 0.66 -25.35 28.60
N SER A 206 1.67 -24.50 28.82
CA SER A 206 2.98 -24.70 28.19
C SER A 206 3.86 -25.66 28.98
N LEU A 207 4.86 -26.29 28.33
CA LEU A 207 5.79 -27.19 29.05
C LEU A 207 6.57 -26.43 30.12
N ILE A 208 7.09 -25.27 29.76
CA ILE A 208 7.68 -24.32 30.71
C ILE A 208 6.78 -23.11 30.74
N HIS A 209 6.23 -22.80 31.90
CA HIS A 209 5.27 -21.73 32.07
C HIS A 209 5.75 -20.70 33.09
N GLY A 210 5.40 -19.44 32.91
CA GLY A 210 5.60 -18.40 33.90
C GLY A 210 4.54 -17.32 33.73
N GLN A 211 4.01 -16.82 34.84
CA GLN A 211 2.95 -15.82 34.81
C GLN A 211 3.16 -14.81 35.94
N ASP A 212 3.00 -13.53 35.62
CA ASP A 212 3.14 -12.42 36.58
C ASP A 212 4.55 -12.40 37.24
N LEU A 213 5.60 -12.73 36.48
CA LEU A 213 6.98 -12.86 36.96
C LEU A 213 7.85 -11.62 36.68
N LYS A 214 8.91 -11.47 37.46
CA LYS A 214 9.95 -10.46 37.27
C LYS A 214 11.35 -11.05 37.33
N ASP A 215 12.24 -10.57 36.46
CA ASP A 215 13.66 -10.94 36.42
C ASP A 215 13.85 -12.45 36.19
N VAL A 216 13.42 -12.95 35.02
CA VAL A 216 13.50 -14.37 34.65
C VAL A 216 14.52 -14.56 33.54
N THR A 217 15.45 -15.48 33.75
CA THR A 217 16.45 -15.86 32.74
C THR A 217 16.30 -17.33 32.37
N ILE A 218 16.26 -17.66 31.07
CA ILE A 218 16.40 -19.02 30.57
C ILE A 218 17.64 -19.04 29.68
N THR A 219 18.69 -19.71 30.12
CA THR A 219 19.97 -19.70 29.41
C THR A 219 20.70 -21.02 29.52
N GLY A 220 21.89 -21.13 28.93
CA GLY A 220 22.65 -22.36 28.96
C GLY A 220 23.89 -22.35 28.09
N HIS A 221 24.44 -23.53 27.89
CA HIS A 221 25.50 -23.79 26.92
C HIS A 221 24.94 -24.60 25.75
N ASN A 222 23.96 -24.02 25.05
CA ASN A 222 23.21 -24.66 23.97
C ASN A 222 22.49 -25.96 24.39
N GLY A 223 22.01 -26.03 25.65
CA GLY A 223 21.11 -27.08 26.09
C GLY A 223 19.75 -26.98 25.37
N THR A 224 19.00 -28.09 25.33
CA THR A 224 17.76 -28.18 24.56
C THR A 224 16.51 -28.29 25.42
N ILE A 225 15.44 -27.60 25.04
CA ILE A 225 14.06 -27.88 25.45
C ILE A 225 13.34 -28.49 24.26
N ASN A 226 12.83 -29.71 24.41
CA ASN A 226 12.23 -30.51 23.36
C ASN A 226 10.78 -30.87 23.72
N GLY A 227 9.83 -30.35 22.95
CA GLY A 227 8.40 -30.56 23.20
C GLY A 227 7.86 -31.93 22.81
N GLN A 228 8.64 -32.75 22.10
CA GLN A 228 8.22 -34.04 21.56
C GLN A 228 6.90 -33.96 20.76
N GLY A 229 6.72 -32.87 20.00
CA GLY A 229 5.46 -32.44 19.36
C GLY A 229 4.82 -33.42 18.38
N GLN A 230 5.54 -34.44 17.88
CA GLN A 230 5.05 -35.36 16.86
C GLN A 230 3.70 -36.02 17.22
N SER A 231 3.52 -36.45 18.47
CA SER A 231 2.25 -37.02 18.93
C SER A 231 1.12 -35.99 18.85
N TRP A 232 1.36 -34.78 19.33
CA TRP A 232 0.43 -33.66 19.30
C TRP A 232 0.00 -33.29 17.88
N TRP A 233 0.95 -33.23 16.94
CA TRP A 233 0.67 -32.90 15.54
C TRP A 233 -0.17 -33.99 14.85
N ILE A 234 0.08 -35.27 15.16
CA ILE A 234 -0.74 -36.39 14.68
C ILE A 234 -2.16 -36.28 15.21
N LYS A 235 -2.33 -36.03 16.51
CA LYS A 235 -3.64 -35.90 17.15
C LYS A 235 -4.43 -34.69 16.63
N PHE A 236 -3.75 -33.55 16.44
CA PHE A 236 -4.33 -32.34 15.83
C PHE A 236 -4.86 -32.62 14.42
N ARG A 237 -4.03 -33.21 13.54
CA ARG A 237 -4.48 -33.55 12.17
C ARG A 237 -5.63 -34.55 12.14
N LYS A 238 -5.64 -35.49 13.08
CA LYS A 238 -6.74 -36.46 13.24
C LYS A 238 -7.98 -35.85 13.92
N LYS A 239 -7.92 -34.60 14.38
CA LYS A 239 -8.99 -33.90 15.11
C LYS A 239 -9.48 -34.65 16.35
N ILE A 240 -8.54 -35.27 17.08
CA ILE A 240 -8.83 -36.04 18.31
C ILE A 240 -8.38 -35.33 19.59
N LEU A 241 -7.95 -34.07 19.48
CA LEU A 241 -7.72 -33.20 20.63
C LEU A 241 -9.02 -32.44 20.94
N ASN A 242 -9.35 -32.34 22.22
CA ASN A 242 -10.53 -31.61 22.68
C ASN A 242 -10.25 -30.12 22.95
N HIS A 243 -8.97 -29.76 23.08
CA HIS A 243 -8.51 -28.44 23.51
C HIS A 243 -7.36 -27.95 22.65
N THR A 244 -7.15 -26.63 22.61
CA THR A 244 -6.02 -26.02 21.90
C THR A 244 -4.70 -26.45 22.51
N ARG A 245 -3.74 -26.81 21.66
CA ARG A 245 -2.40 -27.26 22.07
C ARG A 245 -1.64 -26.15 22.81
N GLY A 246 -0.79 -26.56 23.75
CA GLY A 246 0.02 -25.65 24.57
C GLY A 246 1.34 -25.27 23.89
N PRO A 247 1.84 -24.03 24.08
CA PRO A 247 3.18 -23.66 23.60
C PRO A 247 4.30 -24.47 24.28
N LEU A 248 5.51 -24.44 23.73
CA LEU A 248 6.66 -25.05 24.42
C LEU A 248 7.09 -24.23 25.64
N VAL A 249 7.34 -22.94 25.44
CA VAL A 249 7.68 -21.98 26.50
C VAL A 249 6.69 -20.82 26.44
N GLN A 250 6.04 -20.50 27.55
CA GLN A 250 5.14 -19.35 27.64
C GLN A 250 5.41 -18.52 28.89
N LEU A 251 5.66 -17.23 28.69
CA LEU A 251 5.74 -16.24 29.76
C LEU A 251 4.60 -15.23 29.56
N MET A 252 3.80 -15.02 30.60
CA MET A 252 2.62 -14.16 30.56
C MET A 252 2.76 -13.01 31.56
N ARG A 253 2.40 -11.78 31.18
CA ARG A 253 2.34 -10.61 32.06
C ARG A 253 3.58 -10.42 32.93
N SER A 254 4.74 -10.70 32.35
CA SER A 254 6.02 -10.77 33.05
C SER A 254 6.97 -9.68 32.55
N SER A 255 7.96 -9.30 33.37
CA SER A 255 8.91 -8.23 33.02
C SER A 255 10.37 -8.60 33.27
N ASN A 256 11.27 -7.99 32.50
CA ASN A 256 12.72 -8.22 32.56
C ASN A 256 13.05 -9.70 32.30
N ILE A 257 12.87 -10.11 31.05
CA ILE A 257 13.05 -11.49 30.61
C ILE A 257 14.28 -11.59 29.74
N THR A 258 15.15 -12.56 30.01
CA THR A 258 16.27 -12.92 29.14
C THR A 258 16.17 -14.37 28.72
N ILE A 259 16.19 -14.65 27.43
CA ILE A 259 16.25 -16.01 26.89
C ILE A 259 17.44 -16.07 25.94
N SER A 260 18.44 -16.91 26.24
CA SER A 260 19.65 -16.95 25.42
C SER A 260 20.42 -18.26 25.39
N ASN A 261 21.16 -18.51 24.32
CA ASN A 261 22.11 -19.63 24.21
C ASN A 261 21.49 -21.02 24.54
N ILE A 262 20.29 -21.26 24.01
CA ILE A 262 19.56 -22.52 24.13
C ILE A 262 18.99 -22.94 22.77
N THR A 263 18.64 -24.22 22.67
CA THR A 263 17.86 -24.76 21.54
C THR A 263 16.44 -25.08 21.98
N LEU A 264 15.44 -24.64 21.23
CA LEU A 264 14.04 -25.04 21.37
C LEU A 264 13.68 -25.94 20.19
N ARG A 265 13.12 -27.13 20.44
CA ARG A 265 12.73 -28.04 19.37
C ARG A 265 11.35 -28.65 19.54
N ASP A 266 10.75 -28.98 18.40
CA ASP A 266 9.58 -29.85 18.28
C ASP A 266 8.45 -29.47 19.23
N SER A 267 8.07 -28.19 19.24
CA SER A 267 6.97 -27.69 20.06
C SER A 267 5.64 -28.37 19.70
N PRO A 268 4.77 -28.68 20.68
CA PRO A 268 3.39 -29.12 20.40
C PRO A 268 2.59 -28.11 19.58
N PHE A 269 2.86 -26.80 19.75
CA PHE A 269 2.17 -25.66 19.14
C PHE A 269 3.18 -24.52 18.90
N TRP A 270 2.85 -23.26 19.20
CA TRP A 270 3.81 -22.15 19.21
C TRP A 270 5.02 -22.45 20.09
N THR A 271 6.21 -22.02 19.68
CA THR A 271 7.44 -22.44 20.37
C THR A 271 7.76 -21.53 21.55
N LEU A 272 8.03 -20.25 21.30
CA LEU A 272 8.33 -19.27 22.34
C LEU A 272 7.30 -18.14 22.33
N HIS A 273 6.37 -18.17 23.27
CA HIS A 273 5.28 -17.22 23.35
C HIS A 273 5.42 -16.29 24.56
N THR A 274 5.76 -15.03 24.31
CA THR A 274 5.76 -13.98 25.34
C THR A 274 4.49 -13.16 25.18
N TYR A 275 3.61 -13.25 26.17
CA TYR A 275 2.27 -12.66 26.15
C TYR A 275 2.18 -11.53 27.17
N ASP A 276 1.89 -10.30 26.73
CA ASP A 276 1.79 -9.11 27.57
C ASP A 276 3.04 -8.89 28.45
N CYS A 277 4.21 -9.19 27.89
CA CYS A 277 5.50 -9.05 28.57
C CYS A 277 6.18 -7.71 28.26
N LYS A 278 7.00 -7.24 29.22
CA LYS A 278 7.79 -6.00 29.09
C LYS A 278 9.28 -6.26 29.24
N ASN A 279 10.11 -5.56 28.45
CA ASN A 279 11.57 -5.68 28.51
C ASN A 279 12.03 -7.12 28.31
N VAL A 280 11.84 -7.63 27.09
CA VAL A 280 12.17 -9.01 26.71
C VAL A 280 13.39 -9.00 25.80
N THR A 281 14.42 -9.77 26.14
CA THR A 281 15.58 -10.02 25.28
C THR A 281 15.67 -11.50 24.94
N ILE A 282 15.64 -11.81 23.65
CA ILE A 282 15.86 -13.16 23.11
C ILE A 282 17.10 -13.09 22.23
N SER A 283 18.16 -13.83 22.57
CA SER A 283 19.40 -13.79 21.81
C SER A 283 20.09 -15.13 21.65
N GLU A 284 20.81 -15.37 20.55
CA GLU A 284 21.64 -16.59 20.40
C GLU A 284 20.84 -17.89 20.59
N THR A 285 19.55 -17.86 20.21
CA THR A 285 18.63 -18.98 20.39
C THR A 285 18.43 -19.69 19.05
N THR A 286 18.43 -21.02 19.09
CA THR A 286 18.13 -21.87 17.95
C THR A 286 16.73 -22.47 18.10
N ILE A 287 15.88 -22.33 17.08
CA ILE A 287 14.51 -22.89 17.09
C ILE A 287 14.32 -23.83 15.90
N LEU A 288 13.95 -25.08 16.18
CA LEU A 288 13.86 -26.15 15.18
C LEU A 288 12.52 -26.88 15.26
N ALA A 289 11.84 -26.99 14.12
CA ALA A 289 10.71 -27.90 13.92
C ALA A 289 10.74 -28.44 12.48
N PRO A 290 10.07 -29.55 12.18
CA PRO A 290 9.93 -30.02 10.82
C PRO A 290 9.37 -28.92 9.90
N ILE A 291 10.05 -28.68 8.77
CA ILE A 291 9.68 -27.65 7.79
C ILE A 291 8.32 -27.90 7.11
N ALA A 292 7.75 -29.09 7.29
CA ALA A 292 6.41 -29.47 6.88
C ALA A 292 5.86 -30.52 7.85
N GLY A 293 4.54 -30.56 8.01
CA GLY A 293 3.89 -31.55 8.89
C GLY A 293 3.95 -31.23 10.39
N ALA A 294 4.45 -30.05 10.78
CA ALA A 294 4.38 -29.50 12.12
C ALA A 294 3.42 -28.27 12.11
N PRO A 295 2.12 -28.46 12.39
CA PRO A 295 1.14 -27.40 12.27
C PRO A 295 1.25 -26.40 13.42
N ASN A 296 1.27 -25.11 13.10
CA ASN A 296 1.28 -23.99 14.05
C ASN A 296 2.51 -24.00 14.98
N THR A 297 3.66 -24.40 14.46
CA THR A 297 4.95 -24.32 15.17
C THR A 297 5.67 -23.03 14.83
N ASP A 298 5.06 -21.91 15.19
CA ASP A 298 5.66 -20.58 15.09
C ASP A 298 6.94 -20.55 15.97
N GLY A 299 7.94 -19.79 15.55
CA GLY A 299 9.21 -19.71 16.26
C GLY A 299 9.13 -18.83 17.51
N ILE A 300 8.97 -17.52 17.32
CA ILE A 300 8.85 -16.55 18.42
C ILE A 300 7.59 -15.70 18.22
N ASP A 301 6.75 -15.64 19.25
CA ASP A 301 5.48 -14.92 19.26
C ASP A 301 5.48 -13.84 20.35
N PRO A 302 5.93 -12.60 20.06
CA PRO A 302 5.65 -11.45 20.91
C PRO A 302 4.19 -11.04 20.72
N ASP A 303 3.36 -11.27 21.74
CA ASP A 303 1.93 -10.99 21.74
C ASP A 303 1.59 -9.93 22.80
N SER A 304 1.12 -8.76 22.38
CA SER A 304 0.89 -7.58 23.25
C SER A 304 2.13 -7.16 24.08
N CYS A 305 3.34 -7.31 23.54
CA CYS A 305 4.59 -7.02 24.26
C CYS A 305 5.12 -5.60 24.07
N GLU A 306 5.86 -5.10 25.06
CA GLU A 306 6.51 -3.79 25.03
C GLU A 306 8.03 -3.93 25.24
N ASN A 307 8.83 -3.26 24.40
CA ASN A 307 10.30 -3.26 24.47
C ASN A 307 10.89 -4.68 24.34
N VAL A 308 10.86 -5.21 23.12
CA VAL A 308 11.35 -6.56 22.80
C VAL A 308 12.56 -6.47 21.88
N VAL A 309 13.61 -7.23 22.17
CA VAL A 309 14.78 -7.40 21.31
C VAL A 309 14.96 -8.88 20.99
N ILE A 310 14.94 -9.21 19.70
CA ILE A 310 15.24 -10.55 19.17
C ILE A 310 16.50 -10.42 18.32
N LYS A 311 17.61 -11.07 18.72
CA LYS A 311 18.87 -10.92 17.98
C LYS A 311 19.71 -12.18 17.86
N ASN A 312 20.52 -12.28 16.81
CA ASN A 312 21.50 -13.37 16.64
C ASN A 312 20.86 -14.77 16.73
N CYS A 313 19.65 -14.95 16.22
CA CYS A 313 18.89 -16.21 16.32
C CYS A 313 18.89 -16.98 14.99
N TYR A 314 18.75 -18.30 15.09
CA TYR A 314 18.53 -19.19 13.94
C TYR A 314 17.19 -19.92 14.09
N ILE A 315 16.29 -19.76 13.12
CA ILE A 315 14.93 -20.28 13.20
C ILE A 315 14.64 -21.10 11.93
N SER A 316 14.28 -22.36 12.08
CA SER A 316 13.87 -23.23 10.98
C SER A 316 12.63 -24.02 11.36
N VAL A 317 11.47 -23.60 10.85
CA VAL A 317 10.15 -24.10 11.26
C VAL A 317 9.20 -24.30 10.09
N GLY A 318 8.06 -24.94 10.34
CA GLY A 318 6.96 -25.05 9.37
C GLY A 318 6.21 -23.73 9.20
N ASP A 319 5.77 -23.11 10.30
CA ASP A 319 4.91 -21.91 10.32
C ASP A 319 5.73 -20.61 10.39
N ASP A 320 5.21 -19.54 10.99
CA ASP A 320 5.89 -18.24 11.06
C ASP A 320 7.21 -18.32 11.85
N GLY A 321 8.31 -17.81 11.30
CA GLY A 321 9.58 -17.77 12.02
C GLY A 321 9.51 -16.85 13.25
N ILE A 322 9.06 -15.61 13.03
CA ILE A 322 8.69 -14.67 14.09
C ILE A 322 7.31 -14.11 13.75
N ALA A 323 6.36 -14.17 14.69
CA ALA A 323 4.99 -13.71 14.53
C ALA A 323 4.63 -12.68 15.60
N ILE A 324 4.61 -11.39 15.24
CA ILE A 324 4.21 -10.31 16.14
C ILE A 324 2.68 -10.24 16.18
N LYS A 325 2.10 -10.31 17.37
CA LYS A 325 0.65 -10.37 17.63
C LYS A 325 0.24 -9.37 18.71
N SER A 326 -1.06 -9.14 18.86
CA SER A 326 -1.64 -8.33 19.94
C SER A 326 -3.13 -8.64 20.16
N GLY A 327 -3.49 -9.93 20.17
CA GLY A 327 -4.89 -10.36 20.38
C GLY A 327 -5.78 -10.36 19.14
N TRP A 328 -6.99 -10.90 19.30
CA TRP A 328 -7.86 -11.32 18.20
C TRP A 328 -9.26 -10.69 18.30
N ASP A 329 -9.60 -9.90 17.28
CA ASP A 329 -10.89 -9.22 17.08
C ASP A 329 -11.40 -8.48 18.32
N GLN A 330 -12.67 -8.65 18.68
CA GLN A 330 -13.31 -7.96 19.80
C GLN A 330 -12.60 -8.23 21.13
N PHE A 331 -11.98 -9.39 21.30
CA PHE A 331 -11.23 -9.74 22.52
C PHE A 331 -9.91 -8.98 22.59
N GLY A 332 -9.20 -8.88 21.46
CA GLY A 332 -7.97 -8.08 21.38
C GLY A 332 -8.24 -6.58 21.52
N ILE A 333 -9.33 -6.10 20.90
CA ILE A 333 -9.80 -4.71 21.03
C ILE A 333 -10.15 -4.41 22.50
N ALA A 334 -10.91 -5.28 23.16
CA ALA A 334 -11.28 -5.11 24.56
C ALA A 334 -10.06 -5.21 25.50
N TYR A 335 -9.08 -6.06 25.17
CA TYR A 335 -7.84 -6.17 25.92
C TYR A 335 -6.98 -4.91 25.80
N GLY A 336 -6.94 -4.30 24.60
CA GLY A 336 -6.40 -2.95 24.38
C GLY A 336 -4.89 -2.82 24.64
N ARG A 337 -4.12 -3.90 24.51
CA ARG A 337 -2.65 -3.90 24.69
C ARG A 337 -1.93 -4.12 23.35
N PRO A 338 -1.19 -3.13 22.83
CA PRO A 338 -0.45 -3.27 21.59
C PRO A 338 0.85 -4.06 21.78
N SER A 339 1.38 -4.60 20.68
CA SER A 339 2.81 -4.96 20.59
C SER A 339 3.59 -3.78 20.05
N THR A 340 4.54 -3.24 20.84
CA THR A 340 5.26 -2.02 20.47
C THR A 340 6.71 -2.00 20.91
N ASN A 341 7.53 -1.23 20.18
CA ASN A 341 8.98 -1.12 20.38
C ASN A 341 9.67 -2.49 20.29
N ILE A 342 9.60 -3.11 19.11
CA ILE A 342 10.18 -4.43 18.85
C ILE A 342 11.31 -4.31 17.84
N THR A 343 12.50 -4.80 18.21
CA THR A 343 13.67 -4.86 17.33
C THR A 343 14.04 -6.31 17.04
N ILE A 344 14.10 -6.66 15.77
CA ILE A 344 14.55 -7.96 15.25
C ILE A 344 15.84 -7.70 14.45
N GLN A 345 16.97 -8.25 14.89
CA GLN A 345 18.27 -7.93 14.30
C GLN A 345 19.16 -9.17 14.13
N ASN A 346 19.84 -9.31 12.99
CA ASN A 346 20.81 -10.40 12.75
C ASN A 346 20.18 -11.80 12.94
N VAL A 347 19.06 -12.06 12.27
CA VAL A 347 18.33 -13.34 12.39
C VAL A 347 18.36 -14.08 11.05
N THR A 348 18.60 -15.39 11.10
CA THR A 348 18.48 -16.28 9.93
C THR A 348 17.24 -17.15 10.07
N ILE A 349 16.36 -17.14 9.05
CA ILE A 349 15.05 -17.77 9.10
C ILE A 349 14.78 -18.65 7.89
N ARG A 350 14.24 -19.85 8.15
CA ARG A 350 13.61 -20.73 7.16
C ARG A 350 12.18 -21.09 7.60
N SER A 351 11.20 -20.79 6.74
CA SER A 351 9.77 -21.05 6.98
C SER A 351 9.07 -21.51 5.68
N MET A 352 8.76 -22.80 5.58
CA MET A 352 8.30 -23.41 4.32
C MET A 352 6.78 -23.44 4.12
N VAL A 353 5.98 -23.28 5.18
CA VAL A 353 4.51 -23.23 5.07
C VAL A 353 4.01 -21.78 5.13
N SER A 354 4.60 -20.94 5.99
CA SER A 354 4.06 -19.62 6.30
C SER A 354 4.93 -18.43 5.85
N ALA A 355 5.67 -17.77 6.75
CA ALA A 355 6.51 -16.60 6.50
C ALA A 355 7.73 -16.52 7.43
N GLY A 356 8.79 -15.83 7.01
CA GLY A 356 9.95 -15.59 7.86
C GLY A 356 9.64 -14.66 9.04
N VAL A 357 9.23 -13.42 8.76
CA VAL A 357 8.74 -12.47 9.77
C VAL A 357 7.32 -12.06 9.41
N SER A 358 6.37 -12.29 10.31
CA SER A 358 4.96 -11.96 10.13
C SER A 358 4.46 -11.01 11.21
N ILE A 359 3.59 -10.08 10.83
CA ILE A 359 2.75 -9.30 11.75
C ILE A 359 1.30 -9.76 11.55
N GLY A 360 0.61 -10.05 12.64
CA GLY A 360 -0.76 -10.54 12.66
C GLY A 360 -0.88 -12.08 12.59
N SER A 361 -2.06 -12.64 12.33
CA SER A 361 -3.28 -11.91 11.94
C SER A 361 -3.97 -11.29 13.14
N GLU A 362 -3.67 -11.83 14.31
CA GLU A 362 -4.15 -11.39 15.61
C GLU A 362 -3.40 -10.11 16.00
N MET A 363 -3.84 -8.96 15.48
CA MET A 363 -3.22 -7.64 15.71
C MET A 363 -4.19 -6.60 16.31
N SER A 364 -5.23 -7.08 16.99
CA SER A 364 -6.40 -6.28 17.38
C SER A 364 -6.17 -5.30 18.53
N GLY A 365 -5.09 -5.47 19.29
CA GLY A 365 -4.59 -4.49 20.26
C GLY A 365 -3.68 -3.42 19.63
N GLY A 366 -3.33 -3.57 18.34
CA GLY A 366 -2.41 -2.71 17.61
C GLY A 366 -0.97 -3.24 17.59
N VAL A 367 -0.23 -2.92 16.54
CA VAL A 367 1.22 -3.20 16.41
C VAL A 367 1.92 -1.95 15.90
N SER A 368 2.95 -1.49 16.61
CA SER A 368 3.70 -0.30 16.15
C SER A 368 5.17 -0.27 16.54
N ASN A 369 5.94 0.59 15.86
CA ASN A 369 7.36 0.82 16.16
C ASN A 369 8.17 -0.47 16.13
N VAL A 370 8.16 -1.13 14.98
CA VAL A 370 8.88 -2.39 14.75
C VAL A 370 10.04 -2.15 13.80
N LEU A 371 11.25 -2.50 14.21
CA LEU A 371 12.44 -2.52 13.37
C LEU A 371 12.82 -3.97 13.08
N VAL A 372 12.89 -4.33 11.81
CA VAL A 372 13.39 -5.62 11.32
C VAL A 372 14.60 -5.33 10.45
N GLU A 373 15.80 -5.64 10.96
CA GLU A 373 17.04 -5.32 10.25
C GLU A 373 18.06 -6.46 10.20
N ASN A 374 18.86 -6.50 9.14
CA ASN A 374 19.91 -7.51 8.96
C ASN A 374 19.36 -8.95 9.07
N VAL A 375 18.29 -9.25 8.32
CA VAL A 375 17.62 -10.57 8.37
C VAL A 375 17.86 -11.32 7.07
N HIS A 376 18.28 -12.58 7.18
CA HIS A 376 18.39 -13.51 6.04
C HIS A 376 17.24 -14.52 6.08
N ILE A 377 16.39 -14.49 5.06
CA ILE A 377 15.27 -15.43 4.92
C ILE A 377 15.52 -16.29 3.69
N TRP A 378 15.67 -17.59 3.89
CA TRP A 378 16.05 -18.52 2.83
C TRP A 378 15.12 -19.72 2.74
N ASP A 379 14.99 -20.31 1.55
CA ASP A 379 14.15 -21.48 1.24
C ASP A 379 12.81 -21.43 1.99
N SER A 380 12.07 -20.34 1.77
CA SER A 380 10.87 -20.00 2.53
C SER A 380 9.68 -19.68 1.62
N ARG A 381 8.48 -19.86 2.16
CA ARG A 381 7.24 -19.59 1.44
C ARG A 381 7.01 -18.10 1.25
N ARG A 382 7.23 -17.32 2.29
CA ARG A 382 7.13 -15.86 2.28
C ARG A 382 8.28 -15.24 3.07
N GLY A 383 8.77 -14.09 2.63
CA GLY A 383 9.80 -13.34 3.35
C GLY A 383 9.18 -12.62 4.54
N VAL A 384 8.83 -11.35 4.33
CA VAL A 384 8.17 -10.51 5.33
C VAL A 384 6.68 -10.36 5.02
N ARG A 385 5.83 -10.42 6.04
CA ARG A 385 4.38 -10.45 5.88
C ARG A 385 3.62 -9.59 6.89
N ILE A 386 2.56 -8.94 6.44
CA ILE A 386 1.48 -8.39 7.28
C ILE A 386 0.17 -9.06 6.87
N LYS A 387 -0.58 -9.59 7.83
CA LYS A 387 -1.89 -10.23 7.62
C LYS A 387 -2.93 -9.58 8.54
N THR A 388 -4.07 -9.18 7.98
CA THR A 388 -5.21 -8.63 8.74
C THR A 388 -6.52 -8.82 7.95
N ALA A 389 -7.65 -8.41 8.53
CA ALA A 389 -8.99 -8.47 7.96
C ALA A 389 -9.92 -7.42 8.60
N PRO A 390 -11.05 -7.05 7.95
CA PRO A 390 -12.15 -6.38 8.64
C PRO A 390 -12.58 -7.19 9.87
N GLY A 391 -12.86 -6.54 10.99
CA GLY A 391 -13.06 -7.21 12.28
C GLY A 391 -11.90 -7.06 13.25
N ARG A 392 -10.67 -6.95 12.72
CA ARG A 392 -9.48 -6.85 13.56
C ARG A 392 -9.37 -5.53 14.30
N GLY A 393 -9.82 -4.43 13.70
CA GLY A 393 -9.68 -3.08 14.26
C GLY A 393 -8.22 -2.63 14.43
N ALA A 394 -8.02 -1.60 15.26
CA ALA A 394 -6.72 -1.06 15.63
C ALA A 394 -5.81 -0.69 14.42
N TYR A 395 -4.52 -1.02 14.49
CA TYR A 395 -3.52 -0.54 13.52
C TYR A 395 -2.29 -1.44 13.41
N VAL A 396 -1.62 -1.39 12.25
CA VAL A 396 -0.22 -1.77 12.06
C VAL A 396 0.49 -0.55 11.49
N SER A 397 1.36 0.08 12.29
CA SER A 397 2.00 1.35 11.88
C SER A 397 3.46 1.48 12.31
N ASN A 398 4.22 2.30 11.58
CA ASN A 398 5.64 2.56 11.85
C ASN A 398 6.48 1.27 11.86
N ILE A 399 6.45 0.57 10.72
CA ILE A 399 7.19 -0.68 10.52
C ILE A 399 8.35 -0.43 9.57
N VAL A 400 9.56 -0.74 10.01
CA VAL A 400 10.79 -0.53 9.24
C VAL A 400 11.43 -1.88 8.95
N TYR A 401 11.51 -2.25 7.68
CA TYR A 401 12.28 -3.37 7.17
C TYR A 401 13.56 -2.84 6.51
N ARG A 402 14.73 -3.25 6.99
CA ARG A 402 16.02 -2.72 6.52
C ARG A 402 17.05 -3.81 6.31
N ASN A 403 17.82 -3.77 5.22
CA ASN A 403 18.90 -4.72 4.99
C ASN A 403 18.42 -6.19 5.13
N ILE A 404 17.47 -6.58 4.29
CA ILE A 404 16.91 -7.94 4.29
C ILE A 404 17.38 -8.68 3.05
N THR A 405 17.92 -9.88 3.24
CA THR A 405 18.31 -10.78 2.17
C THR A 405 17.29 -11.90 2.03
N LEU A 406 16.73 -12.06 0.82
CA LEU A 406 15.74 -13.08 0.48
C LEU A 406 16.33 -14.08 -0.53
N GLU A 407 16.46 -15.34 -0.15
CA GLU A 407 17.08 -16.37 -0.98
C GLU A 407 16.12 -17.53 -1.27
N ARG A 408 15.81 -17.79 -2.54
CA ARG A 408 14.87 -18.85 -2.97
C ARG A 408 13.50 -18.77 -2.24
N VAL A 409 13.01 -17.56 -2.02
CA VAL A 409 11.72 -17.29 -1.37
C VAL A 409 10.59 -17.27 -2.40
N ARG A 410 9.46 -17.94 -2.14
CA ARG A 410 8.35 -17.95 -3.12
C ARG A 410 7.68 -16.58 -3.27
N VAL A 411 7.42 -15.85 -2.18
CA VAL A 411 6.92 -14.47 -2.22
C VAL A 411 7.72 -13.57 -1.27
N GLY A 412 8.38 -12.53 -1.75
CA GLY A 412 9.30 -11.74 -0.94
C GLY A 412 8.59 -10.92 0.14
N ILE A 413 7.82 -9.92 -0.29
CA ILE A 413 7.07 -9.00 0.56
C ILE A 413 5.57 -9.26 0.38
N VAL A 414 4.83 -9.42 1.47
CA VAL A 414 3.39 -9.71 1.44
C VAL A 414 2.61 -8.82 2.40
N ILE A 415 1.55 -8.18 1.92
CA ILE A 415 0.52 -7.60 2.78
C ILE A 415 -0.83 -8.12 2.29
N LYS A 416 -1.63 -8.66 3.21
CA LYS A 416 -2.98 -9.17 2.95
C LYS A 416 -3.97 -8.59 3.96
N THR A 417 -5.06 -8.04 3.44
CA THR A 417 -6.14 -7.42 4.21
C THR A 417 -7.44 -8.25 4.18
N ASP A 418 -7.36 -9.49 3.68
CA ASP A 418 -8.45 -10.45 3.49
C ASP A 418 -8.27 -11.74 4.31
N TYR A 419 -7.55 -11.69 5.44
CA TYR A 419 -7.28 -12.85 6.30
C TYR A 419 -8.45 -13.14 7.24
N ASN A 420 -9.59 -13.52 6.66
CA ASN A 420 -10.92 -13.59 7.31
C ASN A 420 -11.11 -14.81 8.24
N GLU A 421 -10.19 -15.04 9.17
CA GLU A 421 -10.35 -16.00 10.28
C GLU A 421 -10.80 -15.25 11.54
N HIS A 422 -11.94 -15.59 12.13
CA HIS A 422 -12.49 -14.91 13.31
C HIS A 422 -12.73 -15.91 14.46
N PRO A 423 -12.66 -15.50 15.74
CA PRO A 423 -12.84 -16.38 16.88
C PRO A 423 -14.28 -16.91 16.99
N ASP A 424 -15.25 -16.04 16.68
CA ASP A 424 -16.67 -16.33 16.60
C ASP A 424 -17.38 -15.29 15.70
N GLU A 425 -18.70 -15.38 15.59
CA GLU A 425 -19.54 -14.47 14.80
C GLU A 425 -19.80 -13.12 15.48
N GLY A 426 -19.24 -12.88 16.69
CA GLY A 426 -19.47 -11.67 17.49
C GLY A 426 -18.50 -10.53 17.20
N PHE A 427 -17.57 -10.71 16.26
CA PHE A 427 -16.68 -9.64 15.81
C PHE A 427 -17.46 -8.53 15.10
N ASP A 428 -16.96 -7.29 15.13
CA ASP A 428 -17.56 -6.16 14.40
C ASP A 428 -16.92 -6.03 13.02
N PRO A 429 -17.59 -6.35 11.90
CA PRO A 429 -17.01 -6.22 10.56
C PRO A 429 -16.60 -4.78 10.20
N LYS A 430 -17.14 -3.77 10.90
CA LYS A 430 -16.79 -2.36 10.71
C LYS A 430 -15.53 -1.95 11.47
N ALA A 431 -15.02 -2.80 12.36
CA ALA A 431 -13.73 -2.60 13.01
C ALA A 431 -12.61 -2.89 12.00
N VAL A 432 -12.30 -1.90 11.17
CA VAL A 432 -11.27 -1.99 10.14
C VAL A 432 -9.91 -1.51 10.67
N PRO A 433 -8.81 -2.25 10.43
CA PRO A 433 -7.47 -1.88 10.82
C PRO A 433 -6.91 -0.72 9.98
N ILE A 434 -6.09 0.14 10.59
CA ILE A 434 -5.28 1.14 9.87
C ILE A 434 -3.91 0.54 9.54
N ILE A 435 -3.52 0.53 8.27
CA ILE A 435 -2.21 0.01 7.82
C ILE A 435 -1.43 1.13 7.16
N GLU A 436 -0.43 1.69 7.85
CA GLU A 436 0.31 2.85 7.36
C GLU A 436 1.78 2.92 7.83
N ASN A 437 2.58 3.78 7.19
CA ASN A 437 3.97 4.07 7.57
C ASN A 437 4.84 2.80 7.59
N ILE A 438 4.96 2.15 6.43
CA ILE A 438 5.74 0.92 6.27
C ILE A 438 6.89 1.22 5.31
N SER A 439 8.14 1.02 5.75
CA SER A 439 9.32 1.23 4.92
C SER A 439 10.10 -0.05 4.66
N TYR A 440 10.59 -0.18 3.43
CA TYR A 440 11.44 -1.24 2.93
C TYR A 440 12.70 -0.62 2.35
N THR A 441 13.83 -0.75 3.04
CA THR A 441 15.11 -0.13 2.67
C THR A 441 16.20 -1.19 2.49
N SER A 442 16.95 -1.18 1.38
CA SER A 442 18.03 -2.14 1.11
C SER A 442 17.54 -3.58 1.19
N ILE A 443 16.52 -3.91 0.39
CA ILE A 443 15.97 -5.27 0.32
C ILE A 443 16.54 -5.96 -0.92
N HIS A 444 17.31 -7.01 -0.71
CA HIS A 444 17.96 -7.76 -1.79
C HIS A 444 17.43 -9.19 -1.83
N GLY A 445 17.25 -9.74 -3.02
CA GLY A 445 16.80 -11.11 -3.13
C GLY A 445 17.03 -11.77 -4.47
N HIS A 446 17.50 -13.02 -4.41
CA HIS A 446 17.72 -13.89 -5.56
C HIS A 446 16.86 -15.14 -5.46
N GLY A 447 16.37 -15.63 -6.59
CA GLY A 447 15.49 -16.80 -6.58
C GLY A 447 14.06 -16.49 -6.11
N VAL A 448 13.66 -15.21 -6.07
CA VAL A 448 12.36 -14.80 -5.53
C VAL A 448 11.29 -14.81 -6.62
N ARG A 449 10.29 -15.70 -6.51
CA ARG A 449 9.29 -15.90 -7.58
C ARG A 449 8.30 -14.74 -7.72
N VAL A 450 7.83 -14.18 -6.60
CA VAL A 450 6.97 -12.99 -6.57
C VAL A 450 7.58 -11.99 -5.59
N PRO A 451 8.35 -11.00 -6.05
CA PRO A 451 9.01 -10.02 -5.18
C PRO A 451 8.08 -9.30 -4.22
N VAL A 452 6.99 -8.73 -4.73
CA VAL A 452 6.04 -7.96 -3.92
C VAL A 452 4.60 -8.31 -4.24
N ARG A 453 3.80 -8.54 -3.19
CA ARG A 453 2.35 -8.67 -3.25
C ARG A 453 1.69 -7.93 -2.08
N ILE A 454 1.20 -6.73 -2.35
CA ILE A 454 0.44 -5.92 -1.39
C ILE A 454 -1.01 -5.84 -1.87
N GLN A 455 -1.90 -6.46 -1.11
CA GLN A 455 -3.33 -6.51 -1.40
C GLN A 455 -4.11 -5.79 -0.29
N GLY A 456 -4.31 -4.49 -0.49
CA GLY A 456 -5.28 -3.69 0.26
C GLY A 456 -6.69 -3.83 -0.32
N SER A 457 -7.65 -3.19 0.35
CA SER A 457 -9.04 -3.05 -0.09
C SER A 457 -9.49 -1.59 0.00
N ALA A 458 -10.68 -1.25 -0.52
CA ALA A 458 -11.25 0.08 -0.35
C ALA A 458 -11.48 0.44 1.13
N GLU A 459 -11.79 -0.56 1.96
CA GLU A 459 -12.01 -0.42 3.40
C GLU A 459 -10.69 -0.36 4.18
N ILE A 460 -9.68 -1.11 3.74
CA ILE A 460 -8.35 -1.20 4.37
C ILE A 460 -7.27 -0.87 3.32
N PRO A 461 -7.15 0.40 2.91
CA PRO A 461 -6.08 0.84 2.04
C PRO A 461 -4.74 0.81 2.79
N VAL A 462 -3.67 0.42 2.11
CA VAL A 462 -2.30 0.42 2.66
C VAL A 462 -1.65 1.76 2.31
N LYS A 463 -1.34 2.58 3.31
CA LYS A 463 -0.90 3.97 3.10
C LYS A 463 0.56 4.19 3.49
N ASN A 464 1.17 5.23 2.92
CA ASN A 464 2.54 5.66 3.21
C ASN A 464 3.55 4.48 3.21
N VAL A 465 3.52 3.68 2.14
CA VAL A 465 4.51 2.63 1.92
C VAL A 465 5.72 3.23 1.20
N THR A 466 6.92 3.04 1.73
CA THR A 466 8.16 3.51 1.08
C THR A 466 9.03 2.32 0.68
N PHE A 467 9.45 2.29 -0.59
CA PHE A 467 10.51 1.40 -1.05
C PHE A 467 11.75 2.24 -1.39
N HIS A 468 12.92 1.84 -0.88
CA HIS A 468 14.18 2.52 -1.13
C HIS A 468 15.28 1.50 -1.31
N ASP A 469 16.05 1.58 -2.41
CA ASP A 469 17.16 0.66 -2.70
C ASP A 469 16.73 -0.82 -2.59
N MET A 470 16.02 -1.32 -3.60
CA MET A 470 15.48 -2.68 -3.57
C MET A 470 15.82 -3.43 -4.86
N SER A 471 16.28 -4.67 -4.73
CA SER A 471 16.53 -5.55 -5.87
C SER A 471 16.16 -6.98 -5.50
N VAL A 472 14.93 -7.38 -5.82
CA VAL A 472 14.38 -8.69 -5.44
C VAL A 472 13.75 -9.33 -6.66
N GLY A 473 14.21 -10.51 -7.09
CA GLY A 473 13.51 -11.24 -8.15
C GLY A 473 14.33 -12.30 -8.87
N LEU A 474 13.82 -12.71 -10.02
CA LEU A 474 14.49 -13.57 -11.00
C LEU A 474 14.84 -12.71 -12.22
N VAL A 475 16.08 -12.80 -12.68
CA VAL A 475 16.55 -12.05 -13.86
C VAL A 475 15.76 -12.43 -15.13
N ASP A 476 15.28 -13.68 -15.22
CA ASP A 476 14.76 -14.27 -16.46
C ASP A 476 13.22 -14.37 -16.62
N ARG A 477 12.38 -13.78 -15.73
CA ARG A 477 10.91 -13.89 -15.86
C ARG A 477 10.19 -12.55 -15.99
N LYS A 478 9.53 -12.35 -17.15
CA LYS A 478 8.86 -11.10 -17.56
C LYS A 478 7.44 -10.89 -17.02
N HIS A 479 6.82 -11.84 -16.31
CA HIS A 479 5.39 -11.74 -15.98
C HIS A 479 5.09 -12.06 -14.50
N HIS A 480 4.46 -11.09 -13.82
CA HIS A 480 3.97 -11.06 -12.42
C HIS A 480 4.98 -10.80 -11.30
N VAL A 481 5.60 -9.62 -11.28
CA VAL A 481 6.78 -9.34 -10.44
C VAL A 481 6.50 -8.34 -9.29
N PHE A 482 5.60 -7.38 -9.47
CA PHE A 482 5.19 -6.42 -8.41
C PHE A 482 3.66 -6.25 -8.47
N GLN A 483 2.94 -6.66 -7.42
CA GLN A 483 1.47 -6.67 -7.38
C GLN A 483 0.97 -5.75 -6.27
N CYS A 484 0.19 -4.73 -6.62
CA CYS A 484 -0.39 -3.77 -5.67
C CYS A 484 -1.88 -3.56 -5.96
N SER A 485 -2.70 -3.52 -4.92
CA SER A 485 -4.09 -3.05 -4.96
C SER A 485 -4.38 -2.19 -3.74
N PHE A 486 -5.01 -1.02 -3.93
CA PHE A 486 -5.30 -0.05 -2.86
C PHE A 486 -4.07 0.31 -2.00
N VAL A 487 -2.97 0.62 -2.68
CA VAL A 487 -1.70 1.01 -2.03
C VAL A 487 -1.39 2.46 -2.38
N GLN A 488 -0.92 3.22 -1.41
CA GLN A 488 -0.42 4.58 -1.59
C GLN A 488 0.96 4.67 -0.95
N GLY A 489 1.89 5.32 -1.65
CA GLY A 489 3.27 5.34 -1.21
C GLY A 489 4.21 5.87 -2.27
N GLN A 490 5.49 5.67 -2.00
CA GLN A 490 6.58 6.23 -2.79
C GLN A 490 7.70 5.23 -2.97
N VAL A 491 8.48 5.44 -4.02
CA VAL A 491 9.70 4.74 -4.33
C VAL A 491 10.81 5.78 -4.43
N ILE A 492 11.93 5.52 -3.77
CA ILE A 492 13.11 6.37 -3.76
C ILE A 492 14.27 5.56 -4.35
N GLY A 493 14.95 6.12 -5.34
CA GLY A 493 16.14 5.51 -5.91
C GLY A 493 15.86 4.26 -6.75
N TYR A 494 16.81 3.33 -6.78
CA TYR A 494 16.71 2.11 -7.59
C TYR A 494 15.79 1.05 -6.94
N VAL A 495 14.76 0.62 -7.69
CA VAL A 495 13.92 -0.52 -7.32
C VAL A 495 13.73 -1.48 -8.49
N PHE A 496 14.07 -2.75 -8.26
CA PHE A 496 13.85 -3.87 -9.17
C PHE A 496 13.04 -4.99 -8.48
N PRO A 497 12.00 -5.54 -9.12
CA PRO A 497 11.45 -5.18 -10.44
C PRO A 497 10.74 -3.83 -10.44
N VAL A 498 10.34 -3.36 -11.64
CA VAL A 498 9.60 -2.10 -11.82
C VAL A 498 8.40 -2.04 -10.85
N PRO A 499 8.30 -0.98 -10.02
CA PRO A 499 7.21 -0.81 -9.06
C PRO A 499 5.83 -0.67 -9.69
N CYS A 500 4.79 -0.80 -8.87
CA CYS A 500 3.41 -0.54 -9.29
C CYS A 500 3.21 0.94 -9.67
N LYS A 501 2.37 1.20 -10.68
CA LYS A 501 2.09 2.55 -11.20
C LYS A 501 1.45 3.51 -10.19
N ASN A 502 0.91 3.03 -9.09
CA ASN A 502 0.24 3.85 -8.07
C ASN A 502 1.20 4.34 -6.96
N LEU A 503 2.51 4.21 -7.15
CA LEU A 503 3.55 4.69 -6.24
C LEU A 503 4.28 5.87 -6.88
N ASP A 504 4.46 6.94 -6.13
CA ASP A 504 5.22 8.12 -6.58
C ASP A 504 6.71 7.79 -6.71
N LEU A 505 7.35 8.22 -7.80
CA LEU A 505 8.75 7.93 -8.07
C LEU A 505 9.62 9.16 -7.76
N TYR A 506 10.58 9.00 -6.87
CA TYR A 506 11.57 10.01 -6.49
C TYR A 506 12.98 9.53 -6.85
N ASN A 507 13.86 10.47 -7.22
CA ASN A 507 15.28 10.17 -7.39
C ASN A 507 16.02 10.09 -6.04
N GLU A 508 17.31 9.77 -6.07
CA GLU A 508 18.20 9.70 -4.90
C GLU A 508 18.32 11.03 -4.13
N ARG A 509 17.99 12.17 -4.76
CA ARG A 509 17.96 13.51 -4.12
C ARG A 509 16.58 13.87 -3.57
N GLN A 510 15.64 12.93 -3.57
CA GLN A 510 14.22 13.13 -3.22
C GLN A 510 13.51 14.17 -4.08
N GLU A 511 14.00 14.40 -5.31
CA GLU A 511 13.27 15.18 -6.30
C GLU A 511 12.27 14.25 -6.98
N LEU A 512 11.02 14.69 -7.07
CA LEU A 512 9.94 13.95 -7.69
C LEU A 512 10.23 13.77 -9.19
N LEU A 513 10.43 12.53 -9.64
CA LEU A 513 10.63 12.20 -11.05
C LEU A 513 9.30 12.04 -11.77
N PHE A 514 8.34 11.38 -11.13
CA PHE A 514 7.05 11.07 -11.72
C PHE A 514 6.00 10.85 -10.64
N THR A 515 4.99 11.71 -10.58
CA THR A 515 3.73 11.41 -9.89
C THR A 515 2.82 10.77 -10.92
N PHE A 516 2.47 9.50 -10.71
CA PHE A 516 1.31 8.96 -11.38
C PHE A 516 0.09 9.60 -10.71
N PHE A 517 -0.40 10.71 -11.27
CA PHE A 517 -1.79 11.09 -11.04
C PHE A 517 -2.61 9.83 -11.22
N THR A 518 -3.46 9.49 -10.24
CA THR A 518 -4.36 8.35 -10.22
C THR A 518 -5.31 8.42 -11.42
N ILE A 519 -4.80 8.08 -12.60
CA ILE A 519 -5.60 7.79 -13.78
C ILE A 519 -6.00 6.33 -13.58
N SER A 520 -7.07 6.12 -12.82
CA SER A 520 -8.07 5.05 -12.98
C SER A 520 -8.71 4.68 -11.63
N GLY A 521 -9.94 5.17 -11.41
CA GLY A 521 -11.01 4.42 -10.74
C GLY A 521 -10.96 4.15 -9.24
N SER A 522 -9.98 4.67 -8.47
CA SER A 522 -9.93 4.43 -7.01
C SER A 522 -10.77 5.39 -6.18
N ASP A 523 -11.04 6.60 -6.68
CA ASP A 523 -11.89 7.58 -6.01
C ASP A 523 -13.30 7.55 -6.65
N PRO A 524 -14.35 7.16 -5.87
CA PRO A 524 -15.72 7.12 -6.35
C PRO A 524 -16.23 8.45 -6.91
N GLU A 525 -15.76 9.59 -6.40
CA GLU A 525 -16.20 10.92 -6.86
C GLU A 525 -15.57 11.29 -8.19
N LEU A 526 -14.25 11.08 -8.34
CA LEU A 526 -13.54 11.27 -9.61
C LEU A 526 -14.05 10.31 -10.70
N LEU A 527 -14.41 9.07 -10.34
CA LEU A 527 -14.98 8.11 -11.29
C LEU A 527 -16.32 8.60 -11.86
N ARG A 528 -17.18 9.19 -11.01
CA ARG A 528 -18.46 9.78 -11.45
C ARG A 528 -18.23 10.94 -12.40
N TRP A 529 -17.23 11.79 -12.12
CA TRP A 529 -16.85 12.88 -13.01
C TRP A 529 -16.32 12.38 -14.36
N PHE A 530 -15.42 11.41 -14.37
CA PHE A 530 -14.85 10.87 -15.61
C PHE A 530 -15.89 10.16 -16.47
N ALA A 531 -16.85 9.46 -15.87
CA ALA A 531 -17.97 8.88 -16.61
C ALA A 531 -18.81 9.96 -17.32
N GLN A 532 -19.05 11.10 -16.67
CA GLN A 532 -19.76 12.24 -17.27
C GLN A 532 -18.95 12.93 -18.36
N ALA A 533 -17.64 13.11 -18.14
CA ALA A 533 -16.75 13.68 -19.16
C ALA A 533 -16.67 12.79 -20.41
N GLU A 534 -16.56 11.47 -20.23
CA GLU A 534 -16.55 10.49 -21.32
C GLU A 534 -17.86 10.52 -22.13
N LEU A 535 -19.01 10.59 -21.45
CA LEU A 535 -20.31 10.70 -22.11
C LEU A 535 -20.40 11.96 -22.97
N MET A 536 -19.93 13.10 -22.46
CA MET A 536 -19.99 14.37 -23.19
C MET A 536 -19.05 14.36 -24.40
N HIS A 537 -17.80 13.95 -24.23
CA HIS A 537 -16.85 13.81 -25.35
C HIS A 537 -17.36 12.83 -26.41
N SER A 538 -17.99 11.74 -25.99
CA SER A 538 -18.62 10.76 -26.89
C SER A 538 -19.69 11.40 -27.78
N ARG A 539 -20.60 12.21 -27.20
CA ARG A 539 -21.66 12.90 -27.96
C ARG A 539 -21.11 13.92 -28.95
N TRP A 540 -20.13 14.72 -28.51
CA TRP A 540 -19.47 15.70 -29.39
C TRP A 540 -18.72 15.01 -30.53
N ALA A 541 -18.03 13.91 -30.26
CA ALA A 541 -17.36 13.15 -31.30
C ALA A 541 -18.34 12.55 -32.31
N MET A 542 -19.48 11.99 -31.86
CA MET A 542 -20.52 11.50 -32.76
C MET A 542 -21.10 12.63 -33.63
N LEU A 543 -21.33 13.81 -33.06
CA LEU A 543 -21.79 14.99 -33.81
C LEU A 543 -20.74 15.47 -34.82
N ALA A 544 -19.47 15.53 -34.42
CA ALA A 544 -18.37 15.93 -35.29
C ALA A 544 -18.20 14.96 -36.46
N VAL A 545 -18.18 13.64 -36.20
CA VAL A 545 -18.12 12.61 -37.24
C VAL A 545 -19.30 12.70 -38.20
N SER A 546 -20.51 12.91 -37.69
CA SER A 546 -21.70 13.09 -38.54
C SER A 546 -21.62 14.38 -39.38
N GLY A 547 -21.12 15.47 -38.79
CA GLY A 547 -20.92 16.76 -39.47
C GLY A 547 -19.81 16.76 -40.52
N ILE A 548 -18.90 15.78 -40.47
CA ILE A 548 -17.91 15.53 -41.52
C ILE A 548 -18.52 14.66 -42.62
N LEU A 549 -19.04 13.48 -42.26
CA LEU A 549 -19.45 12.47 -43.24
C LEU A 549 -20.72 12.84 -44.00
N ILE A 550 -21.75 13.38 -43.34
CA ILE A 550 -23.04 13.64 -44.00
C ILE A 550 -22.89 14.69 -45.10
N PRO A 551 -22.27 15.87 -44.86
CA PRO A 551 -22.17 16.88 -45.92
C PRO A 551 -21.25 16.44 -47.08
N GLU A 552 -20.17 15.70 -46.81
CA GLU A 552 -19.35 15.10 -47.89
C GLU A 552 -20.15 14.12 -48.75
N LEU A 553 -20.97 13.27 -48.13
CA LEU A 553 -21.84 12.35 -48.87
C LEU A 553 -22.90 13.09 -49.69
N LEU A 554 -23.51 14.13 -49.12
CA LEU A 554 -24.49 14.96 -49.83
C LEU A 554 -23.87 15.70 -51.03
N GLN A 555 -22.64 16.17 -50.89
CA GLN A 555 -21.89 16.74 -52.00
C GLN A 555 -21.64 15.72 -53.10
N LYS A 556 -21.20 14.50 -52.75
CA LYS A 556 -20.99 13.42 -53.73
C LYS A 556 -22.29 13.01 -54.44
N TRP A 557 -23.42 13.12 -53.77
CA TRP A 557 -24.74 12.89 -54.37
C TRP A 557 -25.31 14.10 -55.12
N GLY A 558 -24.57 15.21 -55.22
CA GLY A 558 -24.97 16.39 -55.96
C GLY A 558 -26.04 17.25 -55.28
N PHE A 559 -26.29 17.05 -53.98
CA PHE A 559 -27.23 17.87 -53.20
C PHE A 559 -26.58 19.11 -52.58
N MET A 560 -25.24 19.19 -52.58
CA MET A 560 -24.46 20.33 -52.07
C MET A 560 -23.29 20.61 -53.02
N GLU A 561 -23.06 21.87 -53.36
CA GLU A 561 -21.91 22.30 -54.16
C GLU A 561 -20.79 22.79 -53.25
N ASP A 562 -19.54 22.49 -53.64
CA ASP A 562 -18.32 22.92 -52.99
C ASP A 562 -18.38 22.75 -51.47
N PHE A 563 -18.35 21.53 -50.93
CA PHE A 563 -18.14 21.30 -49.50
C PHE A 563 -16.76 20.67 -49.28
N SER A 564 -16.05 21.10 -48.25
CA SER A 564 -14.83 20.47 -47.75
C SER A 564 -14.81 20.77 -46.27
N TRP A 565 -14.88 19.74 -45.42
CA TRP A 565 -14.87 19.97 -43.97
C TRP A 565 -13.52 20.54 -43.50
N ILE A 566 -12.45 20.23 -44.23
CA ILE A 566 -11.08 20.73 -43.97
C ILE A 566 -11.05 22.25 -44.21
N ASP A 567 -11.66 22.71 -45.29
CA ASP A 567 -11.68 24.13 -45.69
C ASP A 567 -12.88 24.89 -45.14
N ALA A 568 -13.78 24.23 -44.42
CA ALA A 568 -14.97 24.85 -43.85
C ALA A 568 -14.61 26.01 -42.89
N GLY A 569 -13.46 25.92 -42.20
CA GLY A 569 -12.96 26.98 -41.32
C GLY A 569 -12.42 28.21 -42.07
N ALA A 570 -12.11 28.10 -43.36
CA ALA A 570 -11.56 29.18 -44.19
C ALA A 570 -12.63 30.02 -44.90
N ARG A 571 -13.91 29.62 -44.79
CA ARG A 571 -15.03 30.33 -45.44
C ARG A 571 -15.46 31.55 -44.63
N GLU A 572 -15.87 32.60 -45.34
CA GLU A 572 -16.52 33.73 -44.69
C GLU A 572 -17.94 33.35 -44.25
N TYR A 573 -18.20 33.46 -42.96
CA TYR A 573 -19.50 33.23 -42.35
C TYR A 573 -20.31 34.53 -42.27
N PHE A 574 -21.59 34.41 -41.96
CA PHE A 574 -22.51 35.55 -41.77
C PHE A 574 -22.12 36.50 -40.63
N ALA A 575 -21.19 36.10 -39.76
CA ALA A 575 -20.66 36.88 -38.65
C ALA A 575 -19.13 36.76 -38.61
N ASP A 576 -18.47 37.79 -38.09
CA ASP A 576 -17.02 37.77 -37.95
C ASP A 576 -16.56 36.68 -36.96
N PRO A 577 -15.35 36.12 -37.13
CA PRO A 577 -14.87 35.01 -36.31
C PRO A 577 -14.88 35.29 -34.80
N TRP A 578 -14.71 36.57 -34.40
CA TRP A 578 -14.72 36.95 -33.00
C TRP A 578 -16.13 36.90 -32.42
N THR A 579 -17.13 37.39 -33.16
CA THR A 579 -18.54 37.25 -32.78
C THR A 579 -18.93 35.77 -32.66
N LEU A 580 -18.55 34.93 -33.63
CA LEU A 580 -18.82 33.49 -33.57
C LEU A 580 -18.15 32.83 -32.36
N PHE A 581 -16.88 33.16 -32.09
CA PHE A 581 -16.15 32.64 -30.94
C PHE A 581 -16.78 33.04 -29.60
N VAL A 582 -17.14 34.32 -29.43
CA VAL A 582 -17.75 34.82 -28.19
C VAL A 582 -19.15 34.22 -28.00
N SER A 583 -19.96 34.14 -29.05
CA SER A 583 -21.27 33.48 -29.00
C SER A 583 -21.13 31.99 -28.66
N GLN A 584 -20.16 31.30 -29.25
CA GLN A 584 -19.86 29.90 -28.92
C GLN A 584 -19.44 29.76 -27.46
N MET A 585 -18.58 30.63 -26.94
CA MET A 585 -18.16 30.58 -25.53
C MET A 585 -19.30 30.85 -24.56
N ALA A 586 -20.20 31.79 -24.89
CA ALA A 586 -21.38 32.05 -24.08
C ALA A 586 -22.34 30.84 -24.06
N LEU A 587 -22.61 30.23 -25.21
CA LEU A 587 -23.48 29.06 -25.32
C LEU A 587 -22.87 27.83 -24.65
N MET A 588 -21.59 27.55 -24.88
CA MET A 588 -20.87 26.43 -24.25
C MET A 588 -20.76 26.62 -22.74
N GLY A 589 -20.49 27.84 -22.28
CA GLY A 589 -20.47 28.16 -20.85
C GLY A 589 -21.83 27.94 -20.19
N TRP A 590 -22.93 28.28 -20.88
CA TRP A 590 -24.28 27.99 -20.40
C TRP A 590 -24.58 26.49 -20.32
N VAL A 591 -24.24 25.71 -21.36
CA VAL A 591 -24.44 24.25 -21.40
C VAL A 591 -23.60 23.55 -20.32
N GLU A 592 -22.32 23.89 -20.21
CA GLU A 592 -21.42 23.33 -19.20
C GLU A 592 -21.83 23.71 -17.77
N GLY A 593 -22.31 24.95 -17.57
CA GLY A 593 -22.87 25.38 -16.29
C GLY A 593 -24.10 24.56 -15.87
N ARG A 594 -24.99 24.23 -16.82
CA ARG A 594 -26.15 23.35 -16.58
C ARG A 594 -25.71 21.92 -16.28
N ARG A 595 -24.76 21.37 -17.03
CA ARG A 595 -24.20 20.03 -16.77
C ARG A 595 -23.56 19.95 -15.37
N TRP A 596 -22.81 20.98 -14.98
CA TRP A 596 -22.20 21.06 -13.65
C TRP A 596 -23.25 21.14 -12.54
N ALA A 597 -24.31 21.93 -12.73
CA ALA A 597 -25.42 21.99 -11.77
C ALA A 597 -26.10 20.64 -11.58
N ASP A 598 -26.35 19.90 -12.68
CA ASP A 598 -26.93 18.55 -12.66
C ASP A 598 -26.01 17.51 -12.00
N TYR A 599 -24.69 17.65 -12.19
CA TYR A 599 -23.71 16.81 -11.52
C TYR A 599 -23.72 16.99 -9.99
N LEU A 600 -23.87 18.23 -9.52
CA LEU A 600 -23.96 18.53 -8.09
C LEU A 600 -25.31 18.13 -7.48
N ASN A 601 -26.40 18.34 -8.22
CA ASN A 601 -27.76 18.03 -7.80
C ASN A 601 -28.51 17.32 -8.94
N PRO A 602 -28.49 15.96 -8.97
CA PRO A 602 -29.11 15.19 -10.05
C PRO A 602 -30.59 15.53 -10.26
N GLY A 603 -30.98 15.86 -11.50
CA GLY A 603 -32.35 16.22 -11.89
C GLY A 603 -32.71 17.68 -11.65
N CYS A 604 -31.79 18.52 -11.12
CA CYS A 604 -32.09 19.94 -10.91
C CYS A 604 -32.21 20.74 -12.22
N VAL A 605 -31.77 20.16 -13.34
CA VAL A 605 -31.88 20.76 -14.67
C VAL A 605 -33.00 20.15 -15.51
N ASP A 606 -33.79 19.23 -14.96
CA ASP A 606 -34.93 18.65 -15.67
C ASP A 606 -35.94 19.73 -16.05
N ILE A 607 -36.37 19.71 -17.32
CA ILE A 607 -37.26 20.71 -17.91
C ILE A 607 -38.72 20.20 -17.92
N GLU A 608 -39.05 19.13 -17.19
CA GLU A 608 -40.38 18.49 -17.25
C GLU A 608 -41.42 19.19 -16.35
N PRO A 609 -42.51 19.77 -16.91
CA PRO A 609 -43.65 20.18 -16.11
C PRO A 609 -44.43 18.96 -15.61
N ARG A 610 -44.84 18.97 -14.33
CA ARG A 610 -45.60 17.86 -13.73
C ARG A 610 -46.97 17.73 -14.39
N LEU A 611 -47.20 16.63 -15.11
CA LEU A 611 -48.48 16.33 -15.77
C LEU A 611 -49.26 15.25 -14.99
N PRO A 612 -50.60 15.35 -14.83
CA PRO A 612 -51.39 14.46 -13.98
C PRO A 612 -51.32 12.96 -14.32
N ASN A 613 -51.10 12.63 -15.60
CA ASN A 613 -51.12 11.25 -16.11
C ASN A 613 -49.75 10.75 -16.58
N ARG A 614 -48.65 11.42 -16.18
CA ARG A 614 -47.29 11.06 -16.62
C ARG A 614 -46.34 11.09 -15.42
N LYS A 615 -45.75 9.93 -15.08
CA LYS A 615 -44.70 9.86 -14.06
C LYS A 615 -43.40 10.42 -14.64
N ASN A 616 -42.77 11.32 -13.91
CA ASN A 616 -41.43 11.81 -14.23
C ASN A 616 -40.43 10.65 -14.08
N PRO A 617 -39.38 10.59 -14.93
CA PRO A 617 -38.32 9.60 -14.79
C PRO A 617 -37.55 9.80 -13.48
N VAL A 618 -36.81 8.76 -13.05
CA VAL A 618 -35.87 8.89 -11.95
C VAL A 618 -34.74 9.82 -12.41
N PRO A 619 -34.44 10.90 -11.66
CA PRO A 619 -33.33 11.79 -11.97
C PRO A 619 -32.03 11.02 -12.18
N ASP A 620 -31.36 11.27 -13.31
CA ASP A 620 -30.07 10.66 -13.62
C ASP A 620 -29.16 11.67 -14.33
N VAL A 621 -27.91 11.73 -13.88
CA VAL A 621 -26.98 12.80 -14.27
C VAL A 621 -26.60 12.64 -15.74
N GLY A 622 -26.75 13.71 -16.53
CA GLY A 622 -26.34 13.74 -17.94
C GLY A 622 -27.34 13.16 -18.93
N TYR A 623 -28.53 12.76 -18.46
CA TYR A 623 -29.67 12.34 -19.29
C TYR A 623 -30.87 13.25 -19.01
N PRO A 624 -30.90 14.48 -19.57
CA PRO A 624 -32.04 15.36 -19.40
C PRO A 624 -33.28 14.68 -19.97
N GLY A 625 -34.26 14.41 -19.11
CA GLY A 625 -35.52 13.80 -19.54
C GLY A 625 -36.42 14.77 -20.32
N GLY A 626 -37.65 14.34 -20.58
CA GLY A 626 -38.72 15.21 -21.06
C GLY A 626 -38.93 15.20 -22.58
N LEU A 627 -39.88 16.03 -23.05
CA LEU A 627 -40.41 15.98 -24.42
C LEU A 627 -39.36 16.30 -25.50
N TRP A 628 -38.39 17.17 -25.19
CA TRP A 628 -37.42 17.68 -26.18
C TRP A 628 -36.15 16.83 -26.28
N PHE A 629 -35.70 16.21 -25.18
CA PHE A 629 -34.45 15.44 -25.10
C PHE A 629 -34.68 13.92 -25.04
N ASP A 630 -35.91 13.48 -24.77
CA ASP A 630 -36.33 12.07 -24.81
C ASP A 630 -37.69 11.94 -25.54
N TRP A 631 -37.77 12.50 -26.75
CA TRP A 631 -39.01 12.56 -27.55
C TRP A 631 -39.60 11.17 -27.85
N ALA A 632 -38.73 10.16 -27.98
CA ALA A 632 -39.08 8.77 -28.28
C ALA A 632 -39.25 7.88 -27.04
N ASN A 633 -39.17 8.46 -25.82
CA ASN A 633 -39.26 7.75 -24.53
C ASN A 633 -38.23 6.60 -24.36
N TRP A 634 -37.04 6.73 -24.94
CA TRP A 634 -35.96 5.74 -24.82
C TRP A 634 -35.30 5.75 -23.44
N GLY A 635 -35.45 6.85 -22.69
CA GLY A 635 -35.01 6.96 -21.30
C GLY A 635 -35.99 6.40 -20.27
N ARG A 636 -37.15 5.86 -20.69
CA ARG A 636 -38.23 5.40 -19.80
C ARG A 636 -38.39 3.87 -19.87
N GLY A 637 -38.49 3.20 -18.72
CA GLY A 637 -38.72 1.75 -18.66
C GLY A 637 -38.07 1.07 -17.47
N SER A 638 -38.00 -0.26 -17.50
CA SER A 638 -37.20 -1.02 -16.53
C SER A 638 -35.71 -0.66 -16.66
N PRO A 639 -34.90 -0.78 -15.60
CA PRO A 639 -33.47 -0.40 -15.63
C PRO A 639 -32.64 -1.13 -16.70
N GLU A 640 -33.02 -2.36 -17.05
CA GLU A 640 -32.22 -3.25 -17.88
C GLU A 640 -32.16 -2.82 -19.37
N PRO A 641 -33.28 -2.54 -20.08
CA PRO A 641 -33.21 -2.01 -21.45
C PRO A 641 -32.50 -0.65 -21.56
N VAL A 642 -32.69 0.21 -20.56
CA VAL A 642 -32.07 1.55 -20.53
C VAL A 642 -30.55 1.41 -20.42
N MET A 643 -30.04 0.49 -19.58
CA MET A 643 -28.60 0.20 -19.50
C MET A 643 -28.01 -0.31 -20.82
N VAL A 644 -28.76 -1.12 -21.58
CA VAL A 644 -28.32 -1.60 -22.90
C VAL A 644 -28.16 -0.43 -23.88
N LEU A 645 -29.11 0.51 -23.90
CA LEU A 645 -29.04 1.70 -24.76
C LEU A 645 -27.85 2.60 -24.40
N ARG A 646 -27.62 2.85 -23.11
CA ARG A 646 -26.45 3.61 -22.62
C ARG A 646 -25.12 2.97 -23.02
N THR A 647 -25.06 1.65 -22.91
CA THR A 647 -23.87 0.89 -23.33
C THR A 647 -23.62 1.04 -24.83
N LYS A 648 -24.68 1.03 -25.65
CA LYS A 648 -24.57 1.29 -27.10
C LYS A 648 -24.10 2.71 -27.39
N GLU A 649 -24.62 3.70 -26.66
CA GLU A 649 -24.20 5.10 -26.79
C GLU A 649 -22.70 5.27 -26.54
N ILE A 650 -22.18 4.76 -25.41
CA ILE A 650 -20.74 4.86 -25.11
C ILE A 650 -19.88 4.09 -26.11
N LYS A 651 -20.33 2.91 -26.58
CA LYS A 651 -19.60 2.14 -27.60
C LYS A 651 -19.49 2.92 -28.91
N ASN A 652 -20.59 3.50 -29.38
CA ASN A 652 -20.60 4.34 -30.58
C ASN A 652 -19.80 5.64 -30.36
N GLY A 653 -19.87 6.21 -29.17
CA GLY A 653 -19.09 7.37 -28.75
C GLY A 653 -17.58 7.14 -28.82
N ARG A 654 -17.09 6.04 -28.26
CA ARG A 654 -15.67 5.64 -28.34
C ARG A 654 -15.22 5.40 -29.77
N LEU A 655 -16.07 4.75 -30.58
CA LEU A 655 -15.80 4.56 -32.00
C LEU A 655 -15.71 5.91 -32.73
N ALA A 656 -16.62 6.85 -32.45
CA ALA A 656 -16.61 8.17 -33.05
C ALA A 656 -15.39 9.01 -32.62
N MET A 657 -14.97 8.93 -31.35
CA MET A 657 -13.74 9.59 -30.89
C MET A 657 -12.51 9.10 -31.68
N LEU A 658 -12.40 7.78 -31.90
CA LEU A 658 -11.33 7.20 -32.70
C LEU A 658 -11.45 7.62 -34.18
N ALA A 659 -12.66 7.58 -34.75
CA ALA A 659 -12.91 7.96 -36.13
C ALA A 659 -12.56 9.42 -36.41
N PHE A 660 -12.93 10.35 -35.52
CA PHE A 660 -12.61 11.77 -35.64
C PHE A 660 -11.09 12.02 -35.70
N VAL A 661 -10.33 11.39 -34.80
CA VAL A 661 -8.87 11.48 -34.81
C VAL A 661 -8.29 10.89 -36.10
N GLY A 662 -8.85 9.78 -36.57
CA GLY A 662 -8.49 9.16 -37.85
C GLY A 662 -8.72 10.10 -39.03
N PHE A 663 -9.90 10.70 -39.14
CA PHE A 663 -10.23 11.66 -40.20
C PHE A 663 -9.31 12.87 -40.17
N TRP A 664 -9.01 13.39 -38.98
CA TRP A 664 -8.12 14.53 -38.83
C TRP A 664 -6.69 14.22 -39.27
N PHE A 665 -6.13 13.09 -38.81
CA PHE A 665 -4.78 12.67 -39.21
C PHE A 665 -4.70 12.39 -40.71
N GLN A 666 -5.70 11.72 -41.26
CA GLN A 666 -5.80 11.42 -42.69
C GLN A 666 -5.90 12.69 -43.54
N ALA A 667 -6.75 13.64 -43.15
CA ALA A 667 -6.90 14.92 -43.84
C ALA A 667 -5.62 15.76 -43.80
N VAL A 668 -4.92 15.82 -42.66
CA VAL A 668 -3.63 16.53 -42.56
C VAL A 668 -2.58 15.95 -43.49
N TYR A 669 -2.58 14.62 -43.68
CA TYR A 669 -1.58 13.95 -44.49
C TYR A 669 -1.90 13.96 -46.00
N THR A 670 -3.17 13.73 -46.36
CA THR A 670 -3.60 13.58 -47.76
C THR A 670 -4.13 14.86 -48.37
N GLY A 671 -4.63 15.79 -47.56
CA GLY A 671 -5.36 16.98 -48.03
C GLY A 671 -6.81 16.71 -48.41
N ASP A 672 -7.25 15.45 -48.39
CA ASP A 672 -8.57 15.04 -48.85
C ASP A 672 -9.50 14.57 -47.71
N GLY A 673 -10.80 14.55 -48.01
CA GLY A 673 -11.85 14.10 -47.10
C GLY A 673 -11.82 12.58 -46.81
N PRO A 674 -12.40 12.10 -45.70
CA PRO A 674 -12.44 10.67 -45.40
C PRO A 674 -13.21 9.83 -46.43
N ILE A 675 -14.21 10.38 -47.12
CA ILE A 675 -14.92 9.65 -48.18
C ILE A 675 -14.03 9.45 -49.42
N ASP A 676 -13.29 10.48 -49.83
CA ASP A 676 -12.39 10.40 -50.99
C ASP A 676 -11.23 9.45 -50.73
N ASN A 677 -10.60 9.58 -49.56
CA ASN A 677 -9.59 8.64 -49.12
C ASN A 677 -10.08 7.19 -49.08
N LEU A 678 -11.34 6.96 -48.70
CA LEU A 678 -11.93 5.62 -48.72
C LEU A 678 -12.10 5.11 -50.16
N LEU A 679 -12.57 5.95 -51.08
CA LEU A 679 -12.73 5.58 -52.48
C LEU A 679 -11.37 5.28 -53.13
N ASP A 680 -10.35 6.08 -52.85
CA ASP A 680 -9.00 5.87 -53.34
C ASP A 680 -8.37 4.60 -52.78
N HIS A 681 -8.57 4.33 -51.48
CA HIS A 681 -8.13 3.06 -50.88
C HIS A 681 -8.85 1.85 -51.49
N LEU A 682 -10.15 1.96 -51.79
CA LEU A 682 -10.89 0.87 -52.43
C LEU A 682 -10.48 0.67 -53.90
N ALA A 683 -10.07 1.73 -54.59
CA ALA A 683 -9.58 1.68 -55.97
C ALA A 683 -8.15 1.12 -56.05
N ASP A 684 -7.26 1.45 -55.10
CA ASP A 684 -5.89 0.95 -55.01
C ASP A 684 -5.45 0.68 -53.55
N PRO A 685 -5.84 -0.46 -52.97
CA PRO A 685 -5.55 -0.75 -51.57
C PRO A 685 -4.05 -1.03 -51.32
N GLY A 686 -3.29 -1.36 -52.37
CA GLY A 686 -1.86 -1.67 -52.29
C GLY A 686 -0.99 -0.42 -52.06
N HIS A 687 -1.40 0.72 -52.61
CA HIS A 687 -0.63 1.96 -52.55
C HIS A 687 -1.30 3.05 -51.71
N CYS A 688 -2.64 3.10 -51.65
CA CYS A 688 -3.38 4.09 -50.86
C CYS A 688 -3.73 3.53 -49.48
N ASN A 689 -2.76 3.22 -48.62
CA ASN A 689 -2.98 2.65 -47.29
C ASN A 689 -2.15 3.35 -46.20
N ILE A 690 -2.30 2.94 -44.94
CA ILE A 690 -1.59 3.57 -43.80
C ILE A 690 -0.06 3.56 -43.93
N PHE A 691 0.52 2.65 -44.72
CA PHE A 691 1.96 2.60 -44.95
C PHE A 691 2.44 3.61 -45.99
N SER A 692 1.55 4.17 -46.81
CA SER A 692 1.88 5.24 -47.75
C SER A 692 2.44 6.46 -47.02
N ALA A 693 1.95 6.70 -45.79
CA ALA A 693 2.43 7.72 -44.87
C ALA A 693 3.91 7.62 -44.50
N PHE A 694 4.51 6.44 -44.63
CA PHE A 694 5.91 6.18 -44.29
C PHE A 694 6.81 5.98 -45.50
N THR A 695 6.26 6.04 -46.72
CA THR A 695 7.00 5.83 -47.97
C THR A 695 7.20 7.09 -48.80
N SER A 696 6.62 8.23 -48.41
CA SER A 696 6.83 9.51 -49.09
C SER A 696 8.13 10.18 -48.63
N HIS A 697 9.11 10.23 -49.56
CA HIS A 697 10.21 11.18 -49.55
C HIS A 697 9.76 12.58 -49.97
#